data_AF-A0A1H4E5F9-F1
#
_entry.id   AF-A0A1H4E5F9-F1
#
_cell.length_a   1.000
_cell.length_b   1.000
_cell.length_c   1.000
_cell.angle_alpha   90.00
_cell.angle_beta   90.00
_cell.angle_gamma   90.00
#
_symmetry.space_group_name_H-M   'P 1'
#
loop_
_entity.id
_entity.type
_entity.pdbx_description
1 polymer ?
#
loop_
_entity_poly.entity_id
_entity_poly.type
_entity_poly.pdbx_seq_one_letter_code
_entity_poly.pdbx_strand_id
1 'polypeptide(L)'
;MLPATRIYGLLVFLTALIVVPILQQWMSKPVATLISILPLVLLSVVQYRQAACNRHDWQAVRHHPDLWLTIMGKAVFWGILLVLLAIYPVHWALHAITAVGLLIGMLIAQRMSATHIETGLIPVGALGIMGSIIVLGLPSTPLLQMTVLLFLGVMGGLFVSPLHALLRYHAPSEQLPKTIPLDHAIQSAVMLTFVSITALLAWQGATNPLLMTVLTATTVIGALYTLYHMPQSLLRFVFSRLFRARYRLKVLGFEHLPASGGVLLLGNHISFIDWALVQMASPRQLHFVIEKGYYERWYLKGFLNWFGVIPISSGASADSLEKVTEMLKAGEVVCLFPEGTISRTGQLSEFKRGYEKAVKGTGAVIVPFYLHGLWGSRFSRSSGFLRENRQSGFKRDIVVSFGKALPETIPAHELKQKVFDLSFASWEAYSHLIDPIPVNWLRAAKRMSFRMAAADVIGEPLSHHRFMTAVFRFAVLIKKLSPEQNIGLLLPTSAGGAIANMAVLTLGKTIVNLNYTASGESMHNAVQQAGLQRVYTSKRFLDKLKERGIDIPVILPDTPLTFLEDLKAEIPKHQLLTTLLMVMLLPTRLLQWLYIPKIDLDATAAILFSSGSEGAPKGIELSHRNLAVNARQVADALNTLDNDVIMGTLPTFHAFGLLASTLMPLSEGIPIVCHPDPTDAVNIAKGVARYEATLLFGTGTFLRLYAKNSRVHPLMFQSLRYVVAGAEKLAPEVRRLFLDKFGKKLLEGYGATETSPVASVNLPDQLDTRYWKVQAANKEGTVGLPLPGTSFRIVDPNTLETLPTGADGLILIGGPQVMKGYLNAPEKTAQVIAEFDGQRWYKTGDKGHVDEDGFLTIVDRYSRFAKLGGEMVSLTAVEQQVRQILDDAELELVAVNLPDDKKGEKIVLLMAGTHDEAAVKRKLLDGGMNPLAIPSTIRSLAEIPKLGSGKTDFGSARKVALSL
;
A
#
# COMPACT_ATOMS: atom_id res chain seq x y z
N MET A 1 -21.60 37.46 16.34
CA MET A 1 -21.29 38.85 16.74
C MET A 1 -20.40 38.85 17.99
N LEU A 2 -19.11 39.16 17.84
CA LEU A 2 -18.23 39.90 18.78
C LEU A 2 -16.83 40.08 18.10
N PRO A 3 -16.72 40.74 16.93
CA PRO A 3 -15.42 41.03 16.31
C PRO A 3 -14.73 42.27 16.94
N ALA A 4 -15.49 43.11 17.65
CA ALA A 4 -15.04 44.43 18.11
C ALA A 4 -14.00 44.38 19.24
N THR A 5 -14.09 43.43 20.17
CA THR A 5 -13.16 43.31 21.31
C THR A 5 -11.78 42.75 20.94
N ARG A 6 -11.69 41.89 19.92
CA ARG A 6 -10.40 41.39 19.38
C ARG A 6 -9.57 42.50 18.77
N ILE A 7 -10.25 43.45 18.15
CA ILE A 7 -9.65 44.57 17.45
C ILE A 7 -9.27 45.63 18.47
N TYR A 8 -10.08 45.88 19.51
CA TYR A 8 -9.86 46.97 20.45
C TYR A 8 -8.57 46.84 21.29
N GLY A 9 -8.31 45.72 21.96
CA GLY A 9 -7.08 45.56 22.77
C GLY A 9 -5.80 45.57 21.93
N LEU A 10 -5.86 44.98 20.73
CA LEU A 10 -4.78 45.02 19.75
C LEU A 10 -4.62 46.42 19.15
N LEU A 11 -5.70 47.14 18.86
CA LEU A 11 -5.66 48.53 18.36
C LEU A 11 -5.11 49.46 19.43
N VAL A 12 -5.51 49.30 20.69
CA VAL A 12 -5.02 50.09 21.83
C VAL A 12 -3.52 49.84 22.04
N PHE A 13 -3.06 48.59 21.90
CA PHE A 13 -1.64 48.26 21.98
C PHE A 13 -0.85 48.73 20.74
N LEU A 14 -1.42 48.61 19.54
CA LEU A 14 -0.82 49.12 18.29
C LEU A 14 -0.79 50.65 18.26
N THR A 15 -1.81 51.33 18.79
CA THR A 15 -1.80 52.78 19.00
C THR A 15 -0.80 53.16 20.08
N ALA A 16 -0.63 52.37 21.14
CA ALA A 16 0.48 52.56 22.07
C ALA A 16 1.86 52.34 21.41
N LEU A 17 1.98 51.45 20.43
CA LEU A 17 3.23 51.20 19.69
C LEU A 17 3.55 52.27 18.63
N ILE A 18 2.55 52.98 18.12
CA ILE A 18 2.68 53.92 16.99
C ILE A 18 2.51 55.37 17.45
N VAL A 19 1.47 55.67 18.23
CA VAL A 19 1.08 57.03 18.63
C VAL A 19 1.89 57.54 19.83
N VAL A 20 2.20 56.68 20.80
CA VAL A 20 2.98 57.09 21.99
C VAL A 20 4.43 57.46 21.62
N PRO A 21 5.16 56.70 20.78
CA PRO A 21 6.50 57.11 20.32
C PRO A 21 6.51 58.42 19.53
N ILE A 22 5.43 58.72 18.79
CA ILE A 22 5.25 60.00 18.08
C ILE A 22 5.09 61.16 19.07
N LEU A 23 4.26 61.01 20.10
CA LEU A 23 4.12 61.98 21.20
C LEU A 23 5.39 62.10 22.05
N GLN A 24 6.24 61.09 22.04
CA GLN A 24 7.46 61.00 22.83
C GLN A 24 8.69 61.57 22.12
N GLN A 25 8.69 61.68 20.79
CA GLN A 25 9.67 62.47 20.06
C GLN A 25 9.68 63.94 20.52
N TRP A 26 8.57 64.39 21.11
CA TRP A 26 8.43 65.68 21.79
C TRP A 26 9.00 65.71 23.23
N MET A 27 9.26 64.57 23.87
CA MET A 27 9.71 64.44 25.26
C MET A 27 10.94 63.51 25.38
N SER A 28 12.13 64.13 25.46
CA SER A 28 13.44 63.52 25.22
C SER A 28 14.04 62.61 26.32
N LYS A 29 13.25 61.86 27.12
CA LYS A 29 13.80 61.03 28.22
C LYS A 29 13.25 59.59 28.28
N PRO A 30 14.10 58.56 28.52
CA PRO A 30 13.68 57.14 28.62
C PRO A 30 12.74 56.85 29.80
N VAL A 31 12.84 57.59 30.91
CA VAL A 31 11.89 57.52 32.05
C VAL A 31 10.49 58.00 31.66
N ALA A 32 10.38 58.92 30.70
CA ALA A 32 9.10 59.42 30.22
C ALA A 32 8.31 58.36 29.44
N THR A 33 8.98 57.39 28.80
CA THR A 33 8.36 56.23 28.13
C THR A 33 7.55 55.37 29.11
N LEU A 34 8.16 55.07 30.26
CA LEU A 34 7.53 54.22 31.26
C LEU A 34 6.32 54.93 31.87
N ILE A 35 6.45 56.24 32.10
CA ILE A 35 5.38 57.10 32.63
C ILE A 35 4.23 57.27 31.64
N SER A 36 4.45 57.29 30.32
CA SER A 36 3.39 57.42 29.32
C SER A 36 2.62 56.12 29.06
N ILE A 37 3.26 54.97 29.27
CA ILE A 37 2.64 53.65 29.07
C ILE A 37 1.89 53.17 30.32
N LEU A 38 2.32 53.56 31.53
CA LEU A 38 1.68 53.19 32.80
C LEU A 38 0.17 53.49 32.84
N PRO A 39 -0.31 54.69 32.44
CA PRO A 39 -1.73 55.03 32.45
C PRO A 39 -2.56 54.15 31.52
N LEU A 40 -2.05 53.78 30.34
CA LEU A 40 -2.71 52.89 29.39
C LEU A 40 -2.89 51.48 29.94
N VAL A 41 -1.83 50.95 30.59
CA VAL A 41 -1.90 49.64 31.25
C VAL A 41 -2.86 49.70 32.43
N LEU A 42 -2.80 50.74 33.27
CA LEU A 42 -3.71 50.94 34.40
C LEU A 42 -5.17 51.07 33.96
N LEU A 43 -5.46 51.79 32.87
CA LEU A 43 -6.81 51.92 32.33
C LEU A 43 -7.38 50.57 31.91
N SER A 44 -6.56 49.73 31.27
CA SER A 44 -6.94 48.36 30.91
C SER A 44 -7.21 47.51 32.15
N VAL A 45 -6.35 47.60 33.18
CA VAL A 45 -6.56 46.88 34.46
C VAL A 45 -7.88 47.28 35.10
N VAL A 46 -8.24 48.57 35.09
CA VAL A 46 -9.50 49.08 35.66
C VAL A 46 -10.71 48.62 34.84
N GLN A 47 -10.65 48.67 33.51
CA GLN A 47 -11.73 48.22 32.62
C GLN A 47 -12.04 46.72 32.78
N TYR A 48 -11.02 45.89 32.94
CA TYR A 48 -11.21 44.43 33.07
C TYR A 48 -11.37 43.96 34.54
N ARG A 49 -11.12 44.84 35.53
CA ARG A 49 -11.27 44.53 36.96
C ARG A 49 -12.69 44.13 37.36
N GLN A 50 -13.70 44.74 36.74
CA GLN A 50 -15.12 44.44 37.03
C GLN A 50 -15.51 43.03 36.57
N ALA A 51 -14.86 42.47 35.54
CA ALA A 51 -15.13 41.13 35.04
C ALA A 51 -14.31 40.03 35.75
N ALA A 52 -13.18 40.38 36.39
CA ALA A 52 -12.27 39.44 37.06
C ALA A 52 -12.59 39.17 38.55
N CYS A 53 -13.68 39.71 39.09
CA CYS A 53 -13.95 39.74 40.53
C CYS A 53 -14.63 38.46 41.09
N ASN A 54 -15.04 37.52 40.24
CA ASN A 54 -15.63 36.24 40.69
C ASN A 54 -14.55 35.18 40.97
N ARG A 55 -14.36 34.82 42.24
CA ARG A 55 -13.43 33.74 42.67
C ARG A 55 -13.67 32.39 41.96
N HIS A 56 -14.93 32.10 41.61
CA HIS A 56 -15.31 30.87 40.91
C HIS A 56 -14.71 30.78 39.50
N ASP A 57 -14.70 31.87 38.74
CA ASP A 57 -14.17 31.90 37.37
C ASP A 57 -12.63 31.76 37.37
N TRP A 58 -11.97 32.31 38.40
CA TRP A 58 -10.53 32.12 38.64
C TRP A 58 -10.15 30.67 38.95
N GLN A 59 -10.94 29.99 39.79
CA GLN A 59 -10.71 28.58 40.12
C GLN A 59 -10.92 27.69 38.89
N ALA A 60 -11.95 27.95 38.09
CA ALA A 60 -12.21 27.22 36.85
C ALA A 60 -11.03 27.30 35.87
N VAL A 61 -10.46 28.49 35.64
CA VAL A 61 -9.31 28.65 34.74
C VAL A 61 -8.04 28.00 35.31
N ARG A 62 -7.82 28.09 36.62
CA ARG A 62 -6.63 27.53 37.28
C ARG A 62 -6.63 26.00 37.35
N HIS A 63 -7.81 25.38 37.38
CA HIS A 63 -7.96 23.92 37.35
C HIS A 63 -7.79 23.31 35.94
N HIS A 64 -7.79 24.12 34.88
CA HIS A 64 -7.46 23.69 33.52
C HIS A 64 -6.02 24.08 33.16
N PRO A 65 -5.04 23.18 33.31
CA PRO A 65 -3.61 23.51 33.13
C PRO A 65 -3.30 24.08 31.74
N ASP A 66 -3.91 23.56 30.68
CA ASP A 66 -3.67 24.04 29.31
C ASP A 66 -4.22 25.46 29.08
N LEU A 67 -5.36 25.78 29.69
CA LEU A 67 -5.96 27.11 29.62
C LEU A 67 -5.12 28.14 30.37
N TRP A 68 -4.63 27.77 31.56
CA TRP A 68 -3.73 28.60 32.35
C TRP A 68 -2.40 28.90 31.63
N LEU A 69 -1.76 27.87 31.09
CA LEU A 69 -0.51 28.00 30.32
C LEU A 69 -0.69 28.89 29.09
N THR A 70 -1.84 28.78 28.43
CA THR A 70 -2.16 29.60 27.26
C THR A 70 -2.25 31.10 27.60
N ILE A 71 -2.92 31.43 28.69
CA ILE A 71 -3.06 32.82 29.17
C ILE A 71 -1.70 33.36 29.61
N MET A 72 -0.94 32.58 30.38
CA MET A 72 0.36 32.99 30.89
C MET A 72 1.38 33.21 29.77
N GLY A 73 1.41 32.33 28.77
CA GLY A 73 2.29 32.48 27.61
C GLY A 73 2.07 33.81 26.87
N LYS A 74 0.80 34.17 26.63
CA LYS A 74 0.45 35.46 26.03
C LYS A 74 0.85 36.64 26.91
N ALA A 75 0.60 36.56 28.21
CA ALA A 75 0.91 37.60 29.17
C ALA A 75 2.42 37.90 29.23
N VAL A 76 3.25 36.85 29.27
CA VAL A 76 4.72 36.97 29.25
C VAL A 76 5.23 37.55 27.93
N PHE A 77 4.67 37.13 26.79
CA PHE A 77 5.04 37.69 25.48
C PHE A 77 4.79 39.20 25.40
N TRP A 78 3.61 39.65 25.81
CA TRP A 78 3.29 41.08 25.81
C TRP A 78 4.16 41.86 26.81
N GLY A 79 4.47 41.26 27.96
CA GLY A 79 5.44 41.82 28.92
C GLY A 79 6.83 42.01 28.31
N ILE A 80 7.36 41.00 27.60
CA ILE A 80 8.67 41.08 26.91
C ILE A 80 8.67 42.20 25.87
N LEU A 81 7.63 42.28 25.03
CA LEU A 81 7.52 43.31 23.99
C LEU A 81 7.45 44.72 24.59
N LEU A 82 6.83 44.85 25.76
CA LEU A 82 6.70 46.11 26.49
C LEU A 82 8.04 46.59 27.08
N VAL A 83 8.84 45.67 27.64
CA VAL A 83 10.20 45.98 28.10
C VAL A 83 11.10 46.38 26.93
N LEU A 84 10.96 45.70 25.78
CA LEU A 84 11.70 46.03 24.57
C LEU A 84 11.42 47.47 24.09
N LEU A 85 10.15 47.88 24.17
CA LEU A 85 9.72 49.25 23.83
C LEU A 85 10.30 50.30 24.79
N ALA A 86 10.49 49.94 26.06
CA ALA A 86 11.15 50.80 27.04
C ALA A 86 12.67 50.95 26.79
N ILE A 87 13.33 49.95 26.19
CA ILE A 87 14.77 49.99 25.90
C ILE A 87 15.09 50.80 24.64
N TYR A 88 14.19 50.83 23.63
CA TYR A 88 14.37 51.56 22.36
C TYR A 88 13.35 52.69 22.11
N PRO A 89 13.19 53.67 23.01
CA PRO A 89 12.06 54.60 22.99
C PRO A 89 12.00 55.58 21.81
N VAL A 90 13.12 55.83 21.10
CA VAL A 90 13.24 56.93 20.10
C VAL A 90 13.05 56.46 18.65
N HIS A 91 12.87 55.16 18.41
CA HIS A 91 12.86 54.59 17.06
C HIS A 91 11.47 54.08 16.63
N TRP A 92 10.53 55.00 16.36
CA TRP A 92 9.17 54.67 15.90
C TRP A 92 9.14 53.74 14.67
N ALA A 93 10.09 53.89 13.75
CA ALA A 93 10.24 53.02 12.58
C ALA A 93 10.53 51.56 12.98
N LEU A 94 11.30 51.34 14.05
CA LEU A 94 11.63 50.01 14.56
C LEU A 94 10.40 49.32 15.19
N HIS A 95 9.57 50.08 15.91
CA HIS A 95 8.31 49.59 16.48
C HIS A 95 7.28 49.27 15.39
N ALA A 96 7.13 50.13 14.39
CA ALA A 96 6.25 49.90 13.25
C ALA A 96 6.64 48.62 12.48
N ILE A 97 7.94 48.39 12.28
CA ILE A 97 8.45 47.17 11.63
C ILE A 97 8.13 45.92 12.44
N THR A 98 8.26 45.98 13.77
CA THR A 98 7.89 44.86 14.66
C THR A 98 6.39 44.56 14.57
N ALA A 99 5.54 45.60 14.51
CA ALA A 99 4.09 45.46 14.35
C ALA A 99 3.70 44.86 12.98
N VAL A 100 4.36 45.30 11.90
CA VAL A 100 4.19 44.70 10.56
C VAL A 100 4.61 43.23 10.58
N GLY A 101 5.73 42.91 11.23
CA GLY A 101 6.16 41.54 11.44
C GLY A 101 5.10 40.70 12.15
N LEU A 102 4.51 41.23 13.23
CA LEU A 102 3.44 40.58 13.99
C LEU A 102 2.24 40.21 13.10
N LEU A 103 1.80 41.15 12.26
CA LEU A 103 0.71 40.92 11.31
C LEU A 103 1.07 39.82 10.30
N ILE A 104 2.28 39.85 9.74
CA ILE A 104 2.77 38.82 8.82
C ILE A 104 2.78 37.45 9.52
N GLY A 105 3.31 37.38 10.74
CA GLY A 105 3.34 36.16 11.55
C GLY A 105 1.94 35.59 11.82
N MET A 106 0.97 36.44 12.16
CA MET A 106 -0.42 36.03 12.35
C MET A 106 -1.06 35.48 11.08
N LEU A 107 -0.82 36.12 9.92
CA LEU A 107 -1.31 35.64 8.62
C LEU A 107 -0.69 34.28 8.24
N ILE A 108 0.62 34.10 8.48
CA ILE A 108 1.31 32.82 8.27
C ILE A 108 0.72 31.74 9.18
N ALA A 109 0.53 32.04 10.47
CA ALA A 109 -0.05 31.11 11.44
C ALA A 109 -1.47 30.68 11.05
N GLN A 110 -2.28 31.64 10.59
CA GLN A 110 -3.65 31.37 10.12
C GLN A 110 -3.65 30.46 8.89
N ARG A 111 -2.79 30.72 7.91
CA ARG A 111 -2.67 29.88 6.70
C ARG A 111 -2.18 28.48 7.03
N MET A 112 -1.25 28.36 7.99
CA MET A 112 -0.68 27.08 8.41
C MET A 112 -1.63 26.26 9.29
N SER A 113 -2.58 26.92 9.96
CA SER A 113 -3.60 26.30 10.81
C SER A 113 -4.97 26.15 10.11
N ALA A 114 -5.00 26.10 8.77
CA ALA A 114 -6.26 26.11 8.00
C ALA A 114 -7.15 24.88 8.23
N THR A 115 -6.59 23.72 8.59
CA THR A 115 -7.34 22.46 8.81
C THR A 115 -7.41 22.02 10.27
N HIS A 116 -6.49 22.50 11.11
CA HIS A 116 -6.40 22.20 12.54
C HIS A 116 -5.50 23.24 13.23
N ILE A 117 -5.61 23.37 14.55
CA ILE A 117 -4.74 24.27 15.33
C ILE A 117 -3.31 23.72 15.32
N GLU A 118 -2.39 24.39 14.62
CA GLU A 118 -0.98 23.97 14.52
C GLU A 118 -0.21 24.41 15.78
N THR A 119 -0.29 23.62 16.84
CA THR A 119 0.35 23.92 18.13
C THR A 119 1.87 23.98 18.04
N GLY A 120 2.50 23.39 17.03
CA GLY A 120 3.95 23.45 16.83
C GLY A 120 4.49 24.83 16.47
N LEU A 121 3.62 25.78 16.11
CA LEU A 121 4.00 27.18 15.93
C LEU A 121 4.40 27.88 17.24
N ILE A 122 3.87 27.42 18.38
CA ILE A 122 4.17 27.99 19.71
C ILE A 122 5.66 27.81 20.05
N PRO A 123 6.22 26.59 20.10
CA PRO A 123 7.65 26.42 20.38
C PRO A 123 8.56 27.03 19.32
N VAL A 124 8.15 27.04 18.03
CA VAL A 124 8.91 27.72 16.97
C VAL A 124 8.94 29.23 17.20
N GLY A 125 7.80 29.83 17.53
CA GLY A 125 7.70 31.25 17.87
C GLY A 125 8.52 31.59 19.11
N ALA A 126 8.46 30.77 20.16
CA ALA A 126 9.24 30.97 21.38
C ALA A 126 10.76 30.95 21.14
N LEU A 127 11.25 29.98 20.36
CA LEU A 127 12.65 29.90 19.94
C LEU A 127 13.07 31.10 19.07
N GLY A 128 12.20 31.53 18.17
CA GLY A 128 12.42 32.69 17.33
C GLY A 128 12.49 33.99 18.12
N ILE A 129 11.61 34.18 19.10
CA ILE A 129 11.63 35.31 20.05
C ILE A 129 12.95 35.30 20.84
N MET A 130 13.32 34.16 21.43
CA MET A 130 14.58 34.00 22.16
C MET A 130 15.79 34.38 21.29
N GLY A 131 15.88 33.84 20.06
CA GLY A 131 16.95 34.16 19.13
C GLY A 131 17.02 35.64 18.75
N SER A 132 15.86 36.27 18.50
CA SER A 132 15.79 37.70 18.22
C SER A 132 16.29 38.56 19.38
N ILE A 133 15.89 38.26 20.62
CA ILE A 133 16.30 39.04 21.80
C ILE A 133 17.81 38.89 22.06
N ILE A 134 18.36 37.68 21.90
CA ILE A 134 19.81 37.44 21.99
C ILE A 134 20.57 38.30 20.98
N VAL A 135 20.13 38.33 19.71
CA VAL A 135 20.81 39.09 18.66
C VAL A 135 20.69 40.61 18.90
N LEU A 136 19.56 41.09 19.42
CA LEU A 136 19.38 42.50 19.77
C LEU A 136 20.26 42.95 20.95
N GLY A 137 20.66 42.02 21.81
CA GLY A 137 21.61 42.27 22.90
C GLY A 137 23.07 42.42 22.45
N LEU A 138 23.39 42.10 21.19
CA LEU A 138 24.74 42.19 20.63
C LEU A 138 24.95 43.51 19.86
N PRO A 139 26.18 44.02 19.76
CA PRO A 139 26.49 45.16 18.89
C PRO A 139 26.12 44.85 17.43
N SER A 140 25.25 45.67 16.84
CA SER A 140 24.65 45.38 15.53
C SER A 140 24.44 46.66 14.71
N THR A 141 24.45 46.54 13.38
CA THR A 141 24.12 47.66 12.48
C THR A 141 22.61 47.97 12.50
N PRO A 142 22.19 49.21 12.19
CA PRO A 142 20.76 49.58 12.15
C PRO A 142 19.91 48.69 11.22
N LEU A 143 20.48 48.28 10.08
CA LEU A 143 19.81 47.36 9.15
C LEU A 143 19.57 45.98 9.77
N LEU A 144 20.56 45.45 10.50
CA LEU A 144 20.41 44.18 11.21
C LEU A 144 19.34 44.29 12.31
N GLN A 145 19.31 45.41 13.06
CA GLN A 145 18.27 45.65 14.07
C GLN A 145 16.86 45.69 13.48
N MET A 146 16.67 46.40 12.36
CA MET A 146 15.39 46.43 11.64
C MET A 146 14.96 45.02 11.19
N THR A 147 15.90 44.23 10.67
CA THR A 147 15.64 42.86 10.19
C THR A 147 15.27 41.93 11.34
N VAL A 148 15.99 42.01 12.47
CA VAL A 148 15.76 41.18 13.65
C VAL A 148 14.44 41.53 14.34
N LEU A 149 14.05 42.81 14.35
CA LEU A 149 12.76 43.27 14.88
C LEU A 149 11.58 42.88 14.01
N LEU A 150 11.73 42.91 12.68
CA LEU A 150 10.74 42.33 11.77
C LEU A 150 10.57 40.84 12.06
N PHE A 151 11.69 40.11 12.18
CA PHE A 151 11.70 38.68 12.48
C PHE A 151 11.10 38.38 13.87
N LEU A 152 11.41 39.18 14.89
CA LEU A 152 10.81 39.11 16.23
C LEU A 152 9.29 39.25 16.16
N GLY A 153 8.81 40.23 15.40
CA GLY A 153 7.38 40.41 15.13
C GLY A 153 6.76 39.17 14.51
N VAL A 154 7.35 38.65 13.42
CA VAL A 154 6.86 37.44 12.74
C VAL A 154 6.79 36.25 13.71
N MET A 155 7.84 36.02 14.50
CA MET A 155 7.89 34.94 15.49
C MET A 155 6.88 35.14 16.63
N GLY A 156 6.67 36.38 17.06
CA GLY A 156 5.61 36.75 17.99
C GLY A 156 4.20 36.43 17.45
N GLY A 157 3.98 36.67 16.15
CA GLY A 157 2.71 36.35 15.49
C GLY A 157 2.47 34.84 15.42
N LEU A 158 3.52 34.06 15.15
CA LEU A 158 3.49 32.59 15.19
C LEU A 158 3.26 32.04 16.61
N PHE A 159 3.72 32.74 17.65
CA PHE A 159 3.54 32.36 19.04
C PHE A 159 2.13 32.67 19.56
N VAL A 160 1.64 33.89 19.36
CA VAL A 160 0.37 34.37 19.95
C VAL A 160 -0.86 33.82 19.24
N SER A 161 -0.81 33.64 17.92
CA SER A 161 -1.98 33.22 17.12
C SER A 161 -2.52 31.83 17.53
N PRO A 162 -1.69 30.77 17.64
CA PRO A 162 -2.16 29.46 18.11
C PRO A 162 -2.63 29.48 19.57
N LEU A 163 -1.98 30.23 20.46
CA LEU A 163 -2.43 30.38 21.84
C LEU A 163 -3.83 31.00 21.91
N HIS A 164 -4.11 31.98 21.06
CA HIS A 164 -5.44 32.57 20.96
C HIS A 164 -6.50 31.57 20.44
N ALA A 165 -6.11 30.64 19.57
CA ALA A 165 -6.98 29.56 19.11
C ALA A 165 -7.21 28.50 20.21
N LEU A 166 -6.15 28.08 20.92
CA LEU A 166 -6.23 27.13 22.04
C LEU A 166 -7.09 27.63 23.20
N LEU A 167 -7.03 28.93 23.50
CA LEU A 167 -7.89 29.53 24.52
C LEU A 167 -9.38 29.34 24.21
N ARG A 168 -9.76 29.37 22.93
CA ARG A 168 -11.15 29.10 22.52
C ARG A 168 -11.50 27.64 22.45
N TYR A 169 -10.52 26.81 22.13
CA TYR A 169 -10.71 25.38 22.01
C TYR A 169 -10.97 24.74 23.39
N HIS A 170 -10.22 25.16 24.41
CA HIS A 170 -10.33 24.61 25.76
C HIS A 170 -11.42 25.26 26.61
N ALA A 171 -11.91 26.45 26.25
CA ALA A 171 -13.01 27.10 26.96
C ALA A 171 -14.36 26.65 26.37
N PRO A 172 -15.24 25.99 27.15
CA PRO A 172 -16.58 25.63 26.71
C PRO A 172 -17.34 26.84 26.15
N SER A 173 -18.21 26.64 25.16
CA SER A 173 -18.96 27.72 24.49
C SER A 173 -19.77 28.59 25.47
N GLU A 174 -20.18 28.03 26.60
CA GLU A 174 -20.92 28.72 27.67
C GLU A 174 -20.01 29.56 28.60
N GLN A 175 -18.72 29.23 28.70
CA GLN A 175 -17.77 29.91 29.58
C GLN A 175 -16.92 30.96 28.85
N LEU A 176 -16.89 30.93 27.51
CA LEU A 176 -16.13 31.85 26.66
C LEU A 176 -16.32 33.35 26.98
N PRO A 177 -17.54 33.84 27.25
CA PRO A 177 -17.76 35.26 27.58
C PRO A 177 -17.12 35.69 28.90
N LYS A 178 -16.84 34.72 29.80
CA LYS A 178 -16.23 34.95 31.12
C LYS A 178 -14.71 34.79 31.09
N THR A 179 -14.19 33.87 30.28
CA THR A 179 -12.74 33.59 30.18
C THR A 179 -11.97 34.67 29.42
N ILE A 180 -12.58 35.33 28.41
CA ILE A 180 -11.90 36.36 27.61
C ILE A 180 -11.55 37.62 28.43
N PRO A 181 -12.46 38.21 29.23
CA PRO A 181 -12.12 39.34 30.10
C PRO A 181 -11.06 39.00 31.14
N LEU A 182 -11.09 37.77 31.68
CA LEU A 182 -10.11 37.29 32.65
C LEU A 182 -8.72 37.14 32.02
N ASP A 183 -8.63 36.61 30.80
CA ASP A 183 -7.39 36.54 30.00
C ASP A 183 -6.76 37.93 29.82
N HIS A 184 -7.56 38.94 29.47
CA HIS A 184 -7.08 40.31 29.35
C HIS A 184 -6.64 40.91 30.69
N ALA A 185 -7.38 40.68 31.78
CA ALA A 185 -7.02 41.15 33.11
C ALA A 185 -5.66 40.59 33.57
N ILE A 186 -5.42 39.28 33.37
CA ILE A 186 -4.16 38.62 33.73
C ILE A 186 -3.01 39.18 32.89
N GLN A 187 -3.20 39.33 31.57
CA GLN A 187 -2.19 39.94 30.69
C GLN A 187 -1.79 41.34 31.16
N SER A 188 -2.76 42.20 31.43
CA SER A 188 -2.50 43.56 31.90
C SER A 188 -1.77 43.59 33.25
N ALA A 189 -2.11 42.69 34.19
CA ALA A 189 -1.42 42.59 35.48
C ALA A 189 0.05 42.16 35.35
N VAL A 190 0.34 41.17 34.50
CA VAL A 190 1.71 40.72 34.23
C VAL A 190 2.50 41.81 33.52
N MET A 191 1.91 42.46 32.51
CA MET A 191 2.54 43.59 31.81
C MET A 191 2.87 44.74 32.75
N LEU A 192 1.97 45.09 33.67
CA LEU A 192 2.21 46.10 34.70
C LEU A 192 3.42 45.71 35.57
N THR A 193 3.52 44.44 35.96
CA THR A 193 4.64 43.93 36.75
C THR A 193 5.96 44.10 36.01
N PHE A 194 6.01 43.74 34.72
CA PHE A 194 7.21 43.92 33.87
C PHE A 194 7.62 45.40 33.76
N VAL A 195 6.67 46.30 33.56
CA VAL A 195 6.93 47.75 33.49
C VAL A 195 7.39 48.29 34.83
N SER A 196 6.75 47.92 35.94
CA SER A 196 7.12 48.37 37.29
C SER A 196 8.53 47.92 37.65
N ILE A 197 8.90 46.66 37.35
CA ILE A 197 10.27 46.15 37.57
C ILE A 197 11.26 46.92 36.69
N THR A 198 10.94 47.11 35.41
CA THR A 198 11.81 47.86 34.48
C THR A 198 11.99 49.31 34.92
N ALA A 199 10.93 49.96 35.39
CA ALA A 199 10.98 51.31 35.91
C ALA A 199 11.79 51.42 37.20
N LEU A 200 11.67 50.45 38.11
CA LEU A 200 12.47 50.38 39.33
C LEU A 200 13.97 50.22 39.01
N LEU A 201 14.30 49.31 38.09
CA LEU A 201 15.67 49.09 37.64
C LEU A 201 16.24 50.34 36.95
N ALA A 202 15.46 50.99 36.08
CA ALA A 202 15.85 52.23 35.43
C ALA A 202 16.05 53.38 36.45
N TRP A 203 15.19 53.47 37.47
CA TRP A 203 15.30 54.46 38.54
C TRP A 203 16.57 54.25 39.40
N GLN A 204 17.00 53.01 39.57
CA GLN A 204 18.26 52.66 40.24
C GLN A 204 19.50 52.84 39.35
N GLY A 205 19.36 53.37 38.13
CA GLY A 205 20.47 53.62 37.21
C GLY A 205 20.92 52.40 36.40
N ALA A 206 20.08 51.38 36.24
CA ALA A 206 20.38 50.24 35.38
C ALA A 206 20.64 50.67 33.93
N THR A 207 21.70 50.14 33.33
CA THR A 207 22.07 50.41 31.94
C THR A 207 21.25 49.53 30.98
N ASN A 208 21.05 49.99 29.74
CA ASN A 208 20.34 49.22 28.70
C ASN A 208 20.89 47.78 28.49
N PRO A 209 22.21 47.52 28.55
CA PRO A 209 22.75 46.16 28.49
C PRO A 209 22.28 45.26 29.64
N LEU A 210 22.12 45.79 30.86
CA LEU A 210 21.61 45.02 32.00
C LEU A 210 20.14 44.63 31.79
N LEU A 211 19.32 45.58 31.33
CA LEU A 211 17.91 45.33 30.98
C LEU A 211 17.78 44.29 29.86
N MET A 212 18.64 44.37 28.83
CA MET A 212 18.70 43.36 27.77
C MET A 212 19.13 41.98 28.28
N THR A 213 20.07 41.92 29.24
CA THR A 213 20.51 40.65 29.82
C THR A 213 19.39 39.97 30.60
N VAL A 214 18.62 40.74 31.38
CA VAL A 214 17.44 40.24 32.11
C VAL A 214 16.36 39.78 31.13
N LEU A 215 16.13 40.52 30.05
CA LEU A 215 15.16 40.15 29.01
C LEU A 215 15.58 38.86 28.27
N THR A 216 16.86 38.72 27.94
CA THR A 216 17.43 37.49 27.39
C THR A 216 17.25 36.31 28.34
N ALA A 217 17.58 36.46 29.63
CA ALA A 217 17.39 35.39 30.61
C ALA A 217 15.92 34.96 30.71
N THR A 218 15.00 35.94 30.75
CA THR A 218 13.55 35.68 30.79
C THR A 218 13.06 34.92 29.56
N THR A 219 13.50 35.33 28.36
CA THR A 219 13.11 34.68 27.10
C THR A 219 13.72 33.29 26.94
N VAL A 220 14.95 33.07 27.41
CA VAL A 220 15.59 31.75 27.44
C VAL A 220 14.82 30.80 28.36
N ILE A 221 14.49 31.23 29.58
CA ILE A 221 13.68 30.43 30.51
C ILE A 221 12.31 30.11 29.90
N GLY A 222 11.63 31.10 29.32
CA GLY A 222 10.33 30.91 28.67
C GLY A 222 10.38 29.96 27.49
N ALA A 223 11.42 30.05 26.65
CA ALA A 223 11.61 29.16 25.50
C ALA A 223 11.92 27.73 25.96
N LEU A 224 12.80 27.53 26.94
CA LEU A 224 13.10 26.21 27.52
C LEU A 224 11.87 25.59 28.18
N TYR A 225 11.08 26.38 28.89
CA TYR A 225 9.81 25.95 29.49
C TYR A 225 8.79 25.52 28.42
N THR A 226 8.67 26.30 27.33
CA THR A 226 7.81 25.96 26.20
C THR A 226 8.25 24.66 25.52
N LEU A 227 9.56 24.48 25.34
CA LEU A 227 10.13 23.25 24.77
C LEU A 227 9.89 22.03 25.67
N TYR A 228 9.97 22.21 26.99
CA TYR A 228 9.75 21.14 27.96
C TYR A 228 8.29 20.66 27.97
N HIS A 229 7.32 21.58 27.88
CA HIS A 229 5.89 21.26 27.92
C HIS A 229 5.26 20.95 26.55
N MET A 230 5.78 21.47 25.44
CA MET A 230 5.22 21.25 24.09
C MET A 230 6.18 20.61 23.09
N PRO A 231 6.89 19.53 23.46
CA PRO A 231 7.89 18.94 22.58
C PRO A 231 7.32 18.19 21.39
N GLN A 232 6.21 17.51 21.62
CA GLN A 232 5.43 16.79 20.63
C GLN A 232 4.96 17.72 19.52
N SER A 233 4.45 18.90 19.89
CA SER A 233 4.01 19.93 18.95
C SER A 233 5.16 20.42 18.07
N LEU A 234 6.34 20.71 18.65
CA LEU A 234 7.51 21.11 17.88
C LEU A 234 7.94 20.02 16.92
N LEU A 235 8.04 18.78 17.40
CA LEU A 235 8.53 17.66 16.59
C LEU A 235 7.54 17.28 15.50
N ARG A 236 6.24 17.20 15.79
CA ARG A 236 5.20 17.03 14.76
C ARG A 236 5.30 18.12 13.70
N PHE A 237 5.52 19.37 14.08
CA PHE A 237 5.69 20.46 13.13
C PHE A 237 6.95 20.28 12.28
N VAL A 238 8.11 20.05 12.89
CA VAL A 238 9.39 19.86 12.19
C VAL A 238 9.32 18.62 11.29
N PHE A 239 8.89 17.47 11.83
CA PHE A 239 8.74 16.23 11.08
C PHE A 239 7.73 16.36 9.96
N SER A 240 6.54 16.94 10.18
CA SER A 240 5.55 17.12 9.12
C SER A 240 6.09 17.97 7.97
N ARG A 241 6.92 18.98 8.24
CA ARG A 241 7.56 19.80 7.20
C ARG A 241 8.67 19.06 6.46
N LEU A 242 9.54 18.38 7.18
CA LEU A 242 10.58 17.53 6.59
C LEU A 242 9.97 16.38 5.77
N PHE A 243 8.89 15.76 6.28
CA PHE A 243 8.17 14.70 5.59
C PHE A 243 7.44 15.21 4.35
N ARG A 244 6.73 16.34 4.43
CA ARG A 244 5.98 16.92 3.29
C ARG A 244 6.87 17.24 2.09
N ALA A 245 8.17 17.40 2.28
CA ALA A 245 9.12 17.59 1.19
C ALA A 245 9.20 16.35 0.28
N ARG A 246 9.21 15.14 0.86
CA ARG A 246 9.40 13.87 0.13
C ARG A 246 8.20 12.92 0.14
N TYR A 247 7.21 13.16 0.98
CA TYR A 247 6.07 12.28 1.20
C TYR A 247 4.75 13.05 1.16
N ARG A 248 3.71 12.37 0.68
CA ARG A 248 2.32 12.81 0.75
C ARG A 248 1.57 11.85 1.67
N LEU A 249 1.19 12.33 2.85
CA LEU A 249 0.45 11.54 3.83
C LEU A 249 -1.05 11.72 3.60
N LYS A 250 -1.76 10.62 3.32
CA LYS A 250 -3.22 10.56 3.28
C LYS A 250 -3.70 9.75 4.48
N VAL A 251 -4.63 10.29 5.25
CA VAL A 251 -5.22 9.60 6.40
C VAL A 251 -6.66 9.24 6.05
N LEU A 252 -7.03 7.98 6.24
CA LEU A 252 -8.38 7.44 6.03
C LEU A 252 -8.95 6.97 7.37
N GLY A 253 -10.25 7.17 7.59
CA GLY A 253 -10.92 6.70 8.81
C GLY A 253 -10.53 7.45 10.09
N PHE A 254 -10.08 8.70 9.97
CA PHE A 254 -9.66 9.52 11.13
C PHE A 254 -10.79 9.68 12.17
N GLU A 255 -12.03 9.77 11.70
CA GLU A 255 -13.25 9.83 12.47
C GLU A 255 -13.48 8.60 13.38
N HIS A 256 -12.79 7.48 13.13
CA HIS A 256 -12.88 6.30 13.98
C HIS A 256 -12.01 6.38 15.23
N LEU A 257 -11.11 7.37 15.36
CA LEU A 257 -10.30 7.57 16.55
C LEU A 257 -11.10 8.28 17.64
N PRO A 258 -11.33 7.66 18.82
CA PRO A 258 -12.02 8.31 19.92
C PRO A 258 -11.27 9.55 20.42
N ALA A 259 -12.00 10.64 20.64
CA ALA A 259 -11.45 11.90 21.16
C ALA A 259 -10.97 11.79 22.61
N SER A 260 -11.59 10.90 23.42
CA SER A 260 -11.26 10.64 24.82
C SER A 260 -11.35 9.15 25.13
N GLY A 261 -10.87 8.75 26.31
CA GLY A 261 -10.81 7.34 26.74
C GLY A 261 -9.58 6.59 26.21
N GLY A 262 -9.32 5.43 26.81
CA GLY A 262 -8.18 4.58 26.48
C GLY A 262 -8.34 3.95 25.11
N VAL A 263 -7.28 3.99 24.29
CA VAL A 263 -7.30 3.42 22.93
C VAL A 263 -6.03 2.61 22.69
N LEU A 264 -6.20 1.37 22.25
CA LEU A 264 -5.10 0.52 21.82
C LEU A 264 -5.06 0.43 20.29
N LEU A 265 -4.05 1.04 19.69
CA LEU A 265 -3.81 1.01 18.24
C LEU A 265 -2.99 -0.22 17.86
N LEU A 266 -3.52 -1.05 16.97
CA LEU A 266 -2.88 -2.29 16.51
C LEU A 266 -2.86 -2.36 14.98
N GLY A 267 -1.71 -2.62 14.38
CA GLY A 267 -1.58 -2.61 12.91
C GLY A 267 -0.32 -3.26 12.39
N ASN A 268 -0.12 -3.19 11.07
CA ASN A 268 1.05 -3.77 10.42
C ASN A 268 2.34 -3.00 10.71
N HIS A 269 3.48 -3.69 10.66
CA HIS A 269 4.80 -3.12 10.90
C HIS A 269 5.74 -3.31 9.70
N ILE A 270 5.80 -2.31 8.82
CA ILE A 270 6.51 -2.36 7.54
C ILE A 270 7.87 -1.65 7.57
N SER A 271 8.05 -0.65 8.44
CA SER A 271 9.24 0.23 8.40
C SER A 271 9.69 0.75 9.78
N PHE A 272 10.94 1.23 9.83
CA PHE A 272 11.51 1.85 11.04
C PHE A 272 10.85 3.18 11.45
N ILE A 273 10.07 3.79 10.55
CA ILE A 273 9.44 5.11 10.76
C ILE A 273 7.92 5.01 10.93
N ASP A 274 7.39 3.79 11.07
CA ASP A 274 5.95 3.55 11.22
C ASP A 274 5.36 4.37 12.38
N TRP A 275 6.07 4.39 13.51
CA TRP A 275 5.68 5.17 14.69
C TRP A 275 5.47 6.65 14.36
N ALA A 276 6.38 7.26 13.58
CA ALA A 276 6.29 8.68 13.24
C ALA A 276 5.08 8.97 12.35
N LEU A 277 4.73 8.05 11.45
CA LEU A 277 3.59 8.19 10.56
C LEU A 277 2.27 8.04 11.29
N VAL A 278 2.15 7.05 12.18
CA VAL A 278 0.96 6.89 13.02
C VAL A 278 0.82 8.10 13.95
N GLN A 279 1.91 8.62 14.52
CA GLN A 279 1.88 9.85 15.33
C GLN A 279 1.47 11.09 14.53
N MET A 280 1.93 11.24 13.28
CA MET A 280 1.50 12.35 12.42
C MET A 280 0.04 12.22 11.95
N ALA A 281 -0.47 10.99 11.87
CA ALA A 281 -1.86 10.71 11.50
C ALA A 281 -2.82 10.83 12.69
N SER A 282 -2.34 10.63 13.92
CA SER A 282 -3.10 10.77 15.17
C SER A 282 -3.08 12.21 15.70
N PRO A 283 -4.22 12.74 16.17
CA PRO A 283 -4.27 14.03 16.84
C PRO A 283 -3.83 13.93 18.32
N ARG A 284 -3.99 12.75 18.94
CA ARG A 284 -3.63 12.45 20.33
C ARG A 284 -2.18 11.98 20.43
N GLN A 285 -1.55 12.23 21.57
CA GLN A 285 -0.23 11.69 21.87
C GLN A 285 -0.30 10.16 21.92
N LEU A 286 0.66 9.51 21.26
CA LEU A 286 0.75 8.06 21.21
C LEU A 286 1.91 7.57 22.07
N HIS A 287 1.63 6.62 22.94
CA HIS A 287 2.64 5.86 23.67
C HIS A 287 3.00 4.61 22.87
N PHE A 288 4.18 4.59 22.28
CA PHE A 288 4.63 3.47 21.46
C PHE A 288 5.25 2.38 22.32
N VAL A 289 4.86 1.13 22.06
CA VAL A 289 5.55 -0.03 22.59
C VAL A 289 6.68 -0.40 21.62
N ILE A 290 7.93 -0.25 22.06
CA ILE A 290 9.12 -0.47 21.23
C ILE A 290 10.02 -1.53 21.87
N GLU A 291 10.68 -2.35 21.04
CA GLU A 291 11.64 -3.34 21.52
C GLU A 291 12.82 -2.69 22.28
N LYS A 292 13.17 -3.27 23.43
CA LYS A 292 14.14 -2.73 24.38
C LYS A 292 15.51 -2.44 23.77
N GLY A 293 16.02 -3.27 22.87
CA GLY A 293 17.29 -3.03 22.17
C GLY A 293 17.32 -1.81 21.24
N TYR A 294 16.18 -1.32 20.74
CA TYR A 294 16.13 0.00 20.09
C TYR A 294 16.07 1.13 21.10
N TYR A 295 15.34 0.91 22.19
CA TYR A 295 15.17 1.89 23.27
C TYR A 295 16.47 2.19 24.02
N GLU A 296 17.31 1.19 24.26
CA GLU A 296 18.54 1.33 25.04
C GLU A 296 19.72 1.97 24.29
N ARG A 297 19.57 2.31 23.00
CA ARG A 297 20.61 3.04 22.28
C ARG A 297 20.81 4.40 22.92
N TRP A 298 22.03 4.69 23.37
CA TRP A 298 22.33 5.88 24.18
C TRP A 298 21.84 7.19 23.55
N TYR A 299 21.95 7.32 22.23
CA TYR A 299 21.53 8.50 21.48
C TYR A 299 20.00 8.59 21.25
N LEU A 300 19.25 7.51 21.47
CA LEU A 300 17.79 7.49 21.38
C LEU A 300 17.12 7.47 22.76
N LYS A 301 17.75 6.88 23.78
CA LYS A 301 17.14 6.66 25.10
C LYS A 301 16.59 7.93 25.73
N GLY A 302 17.36 9.02 25.74
CA GLY A 302 16.89 10.31 26.27
C GLY A 302 15.67 10.85 25.53
N PHE A 303 15.67 10.75 24.20
CA PHE A 303 14.56 11.12 23.34
C PHE A 303 13.33 10.22 23.58
N LEU A 304 13.49 8.90 23.60
CA LEU A 304 12.38 7.95 23.76
C LEU A 304 11.75 8.00 25.16
N ASN A 305 12.54 8.24 26.21
CA ASN A 305 12.05 8.45 27.58
C ASN A 305 11.13 9.66 27.64
N TRP A 306 11.55 10.75 27.01
CA TRP A 306 10.79 11.99 26.97
C TRP A 306 9.46 11.87 26.23
N PHE A 307 9.37 10.91 25.28
CA PHE A 307 8.17 10.61 24.52
C PHE A 307 7.23 9.60 25.19
N GLY A 308 7.58 9.08 26.38
CA GLY A 308 6.77 8.08 27.08
C GLY A 308 6.68 6.75 26.32
N VAL A 309 7.75 6.36 25.61
CA VAL A 309 7.85 5.07 24.92
C VAL A 309 7.98 3.95 25.94
N ILE A 310 7.23 2.87 25.75
CA ILE A 310 7.21 1.70 26.62
C ILE A 310 8.16 0.64 26.05
N PRO A 311 9.31 0.37 26.68
CA PRO A 311 10.21 -0.70 26.24
C PRO A 311 9.61 -2.08 26.52
N ILE A 312 9.66 -2.99 25.55
CA ILE A 312 9.29 -4.40 25.72
C ILE A 312 10.48 -5.31 25.38
N SER A 313 10.75 -6.30 26.24
CA SER A 313 11.78 -7.30 25.98
C SER A 313 11.17 -8.54 25.30
N SER A 314 11.92 -9.18 24.42
CA SER A 314 11.52 -10.43 23.76
C SER A 314 11.74 -11.62 24.71
N GLY A 315 10.98 -11.67 25.81
CA GLY A 315 11.04 -12.79 26.78
C GLY A 315 10.44 -12.47 28.15
N ALA A 316 10.53 -11.22 28.62
CA ALA A 316 9.90 -10.74 29.85
C ALA A 316 8.98 -9.55 29.52
N SER A 317 7.71 -9.86 29.26
CA SER A 317 6.70 -8.87 28.81
C SER A 317 5.68 -8.49 29.88
N ALA A 318 5.70 -9.09 31.08
CA ALA A 318 4.68 -8.86 32.10
C ALA A 318 4.65 -7.38 32.54
N ASP A 319 5.77 -6.85 33.03
CA ASP A 319 5.88 -5.46 33.50
C ASP A 319 5.56 -4.42 32.41
N SER A 320 5.93 -4.71 31.15
CA SER A 320 5.64 -3.83 30.02
C SER A 320 4.16 -3.83 29.65
N LEU A 321 3.49 -4.99 29.73
CA LEU A 321 2.05 -5.10 29.46
C LEU A 321 1.23 -4.49 30.59
N GLU A 322 1.67 -4.59 31.85
CA GLU A 322 1.05 -3.89 32.98
C GLU A 322 1.09 -2.37 32.80
N LYS A 323 2.22 -1.81 32.36
CA LYS A 323 2.31 -0.37 32.00
C LYS A 323 1.34 0.02 30.89
N VAL A 324 1.16 -0.84 29.88
CA VAL A 324 0.16 -0.62 28.84
C VAL A 324 -1.24 -0.59 29.47
N THR A 325 -1.58 -1.55 30.33
CA THR A 325 -2.85 -1.59 31.06
C THR A 325 -3.10 -0.32 31.88
N GLU A 326 -2.09 0.15 32.62
CA GLU A 326 -2.18 1.38 33.42
C GLU A 326 -2.47 2.61 32.55
N MET A 327 -1.74 2.76 31.44
CA MET A 327 -1.95 3.88 30.50
C MET A 327 -3.33 3.84 29.84
N LEU A 328 -3.80 2.65 29.45
CA LEU A 328 -5.14 2.50 28.89
C LEU A 328 -6.23 2.89 29.92
N LYS A 329 -6.06 2.50 31.20
CA LYS A 329 -6.95 2.93 32.30
C LYS A 329 -6.89 4.43 32.57
N ALA A 330 -5.72 5.04 32.41
CA ALA A 330 -5.55 6.49 32.49
C ALA A 330 -6.20 7.25 31.31
N GLY A 331 -6.74 6.53 30.33
CA GLY A 331 -7.39 7.11 29.17
C GLY A 331 -6.41 7.50 28.06
N GLU A 332 -5.18 7.00 28.08
CA GLU A 332 -4.15 7.31 27.07
C GLU A 332 -4.27 6.45 25.82
N VAL A 333 -3.60 6.87 24.74
CA VAL A 333 -3.51 6.09 23.49
C VAL A 333 -2.19 5.35 23.42
N VAL A 334 -2.24 4.03 23.37
CA VAL A 334 -1.06 3.16 23.23
C VAL A 334 -1.04 2.58 21.83
N CYS A 335 0.11 2.64 21.15
CA CYS A 335 0.32 2.02 19.85
C CYS A 335 1.27 0.83 19.98
N LEU A 336 0.81 -0.33 19.52
CA LEU A 336 1.53 -1.59 19.57
C LEU A 336 1.47 -2.28 18.20
N PHE A 337 2.60 -2.84 17.78
CA PHE A 337 2.70 -3.63 16.55
C PHE A 337 2.61 -5.14 16.89
N PRO A 338 1.46 -5.81 16.70
CA PRO A 338 1.26 -7.20 17.12
C PRO A 338 2.16 -8.20 16.38
N GLU A 339 2.73 -7.85 15.22
CA GLU A 339 3.72 -8.70 14.51
C GLU A 339 5.04 -8.87 15.31
N GLY A 340 5.32 -7.96 16.24
CA GLY A 340 6.50 -7.99 17.12
C GLY A 340 7.86 -7.75 16.44
N THR A 341 7.92 -7.79 15.11
CA THR A 341 9.11 -7.49 14.30
C THR A 341 8.71 -6.74 13.04
N ILE A 342 9.66 -6.01 12.44
CA ILE A 342 9.44 -5.35 11.15
C ILE A 342 9.36 -6.43 10.06
N SER A 343 8.34 -6.34 9.22
CA SER A 343 8.12 -7.28 8.11
C SER A 343 9.34 -7.37 7.18
N ARG A 344 9.69 -8.60 6.80
CA ARG A 344 10.76 -8.91 5.84
C ARG A 344 10.23 -9.36 4.48
N THR A 345 8.95 -9.68 4.40
CA THR A 345 8.28 -10.14 3.17
C THR A 345 7.32 -9.10 2.61
N GLY A 346 6.97 -8.07 3.39
CA GLY A 346 5.93 -7.10 3.04
C GLY A 346 4.50 -7.63 3.23
N GLN A 347 4.34 -8.91 3.57
CA GLN A 347 3.07 -9.51 3.99
C GLN A 347 2.87 -9.33 5.50
N LEU A 348 1.61 -9.44 5.94
CA LEU A 348 1.19 -9.40 7.33
C LEU A 348 1.53 -10.72 8.03
N SER A 349 2.47 -10.67 8.97
CA SER A 349 2.93 -11.82 9.74
C SER A 349 1.91 -12.24 10.82
N GLU A 350 2.21 -13.32 11.56
CA GLU A 350 1.45 -13.74 12.74
C GLU A 350 1.26 -12.59 13.75
N PHE A 351 0.04 -12.43 14.27
CA PHE A 351 -0.27 -11.47 15.34
C PHE A 351 -0.12 -12.13 16.71
N LYS A 352 0.75 -11.57 17.56
CA LYS A 352 0.96 -12.09 18.91
C LYS A 352 -0.18 -11.71 19.84
N ARG A 353 -0.65 -12.67 20.65
CA ARG A 353 -1.79 -12.54 21.58
C ARG A 353 -1.51 -11.73 22.86
N GLY A 354 -0.31 -11.16 23.00
CA GLY A 354 0.09 -10.44 24.23
C GLY A 354 -0.81 -9.24 24.55
N TYR A 355 -1.36 -8.59 23.51
CA TYR A 355 -2.23 -7.42 23.65
C TYR A 355 -3.59 -7.77 24.30
N GLU A 356 -4.09 -8.99 24.12
CA GLU A 356 -5.38 -9.45 24.66
C GLU A 356 -5.38 -9.39 26.19
N LYS A 357 -4.22 -9.66 26.81
CA LYS A 357 -4.05 -9.55 28.26
C LYS A 357 -3.95 -8.09 28.73
N ALA A 358 -3.30 -7.23 27.94
CA ALA A 358 -3.06 -5.84 28.33
C ALA A 358 -4.32 -4.97 28.30
N VAL A 359 -5.26 -5.26 27.39
CA VAL A 359 -6.50 -4.49 27.24
C VAL A 359 -7.62 -4.95 28.20
N LYS A 360 -7.57 -6.19 28.67
CA LYS A 360 -8.65 -6.81 29.46
C LYS A 360 -8.97 -6.02 30.74
N GLY A 361 -10.23 -5.63 30.91
CA GLY A 361 -10.70 -4.93 32.12
C GLY A 361 -10.18 -3.50 32.24
N THR A 362 -9.76 -2.89 31.12
CA THR A 362 -9.39 -1.47 31.06
C THR A 362 -10.57 -0.59 30.63
N GLY A 363 -11.56 -1.16 29.93
CA GLY A 363 -12.63 -0.38 29.28
C GLY A 363 -12.15 0.40 28.05
N ALA A 364 -10.91 0.17 27.60
CA ALA A 364 -10.36 0.75 26.39
C ALA A 364 -10.91 0.07 25.14
N VAL A 365 -10.91 0.79 24.03
CA VAL A 365 -11.27 0.23 22.72
C VAL A 365 -10.03 -0.09 21.89
N ILE A 366 -10.12 -1.11 21.05
CA ILE A 366 -9.07 -1.43 20.08
C ILE A 366 -9.41 -0.72 18.77
N VAL A 367 -8.44 0.00 18.18
CA VAL A 367 -8.59 0.59 16.86
C VAL A 367 -7.53 -0.01 15.93
N PRO A 368 -7.93 -0.85 14.95
CA PRO A 368 -6.97 -1.40 14.00
C PRO A 368 -6.50 -0.30 13.03
N PHE A 369 -5.25 -0.37 12.58
CA PHE A 369 -4.74 0.50 11.54
C PHE A 369 -3.92 -0.26 10.49
N TYR A 370 -3.81 0.34 9.30
CA TYR A 370 -2.98 -0.18 8.21
C TYR A 370 -2.12 0.93 7.59
N LEU A 371 -0.84 0.64 7.42
CA LEU A 371 0.17 1.47 6.80
C LEU A 371 0.45 0.96 5.38
N HIS A 372 0.22 1.81 4.39
CA HIS A 372 0.56 1.55 3.00
C HIS A 372 1.61 2.56 2.49
N GLY A 373 2.43 2.11 1.54
CA GLY A 373 3.35 2.97 0.81
C GLY A 373 4.76 3.00 1.37
N LEU A 374 5.09 2.32 2.47
CA LEU A 374 6.45 2.28 3.02
C LEU A 374 7.30 1.10 2.57
N TRP A 375 6.68 0.00 2.14
CA TRP A 375 7.40 -1.15 1.59
C TRP A 375 8.09 -0.76 0.28
N GLY A 376 9.38 -1.06 0.12
CA GLY A 376 10.16 -0.51 -0.98
C GLY A 376 10.70 0.90 -0.70
N SER A 377 10.68 1.38 0.54
CA SER A 377 11.37 2.61 0.95
C SER A 377 12.71 2.30 1.60
N ARG A 378 13.57 3.32 1.75
CA ARG A 378 14.84 3.21 2.48
C ARG A 378 14.67 2.85 3.95
N PHE A 379 13.46 2.98 4.49
CA PHE A 379 13.13 2.67 5.88
C PHE A 379 12.49 1.29 6.06
N SER A 380 12.24 0.56 4.97
CA SER A 380 11.72 -0.82 5.01
C SER A 380 12.84 -1.84 4.83
N ARG A 381 12.57 -3.13 5.07
CA ARG A 381 13.53 -4.23 4.83
C ARG A 381 13.55 -4.74 3.39
N SER A 382 12.85 -4.07 2.46
CA SER A 382 12.86 -4.43 1.05
C SER A 382 14.27 -4.40 0.43
N SER A 383 14.44 -5.09 -0.69
CA SER A 383 15.65 -5.09 -1.49
C SER A 383 16.05 -3.69 -1.98
N GLY A 384 17.32 -3.53 -2.37
CA GLY A 384 17.83 -2.29 -2.98
C GLY A 384 17.12 -1.97 -4.29
N PHE A 385 16.97 -2.96 -5.17
CA PHE A 385 16.31 -2.82 -6.46
C PHE A 385 14.86 -2.36 -6.34
N LEU A 386 14.07 -2.97 -5.44
CA LEU A 386 12.69 -2.55 -5.19
C LEU A 386 12.63 -1.09 -4.72
N ARG A 387 13.59 -0.65 -3.89
CA ARG A 387 13.66 0.74 -3.43
C ARG A 387 13.94 1.72 -4.55
N GLU A 388 14.80 1.38 -5.49
CA GLU A 388 15.10 2.21 -6.66
C GLU A 388 13.90 2.27 -7.61
N ASN A 389 13.24 1.13 -7.85
CA ASN A 389 12.02 1.07 -8.65
C ASN A 389 10.88 1.91 -8.07
N ARG A 390 10.79 2.03 -6.75
CA ARG A 390 9.75 2.78 -6.03
C ARG A 390 10.07 4.27 -5.88
N GLN A 391 11.24 4.75 -6.32
CA GLN A 391 11.64 6.17 -6.24
C GLN A 391 11.11 7.04 -7.40
N SER A 392 10.18 6.54 -8.23
CA SER A 392 9.65 7.31 -9.34
C SER A 392 8.73 8.44 -8.88
N GLY A 393 9.14 9.69 -9.10
CA GLY A 393 8.34 10.89 -8.82
C GLY A 393 9.01 11.86 -7.82
N PHE A 394 8.38 13.01 -7.59
CA PHE A 394 8.89 14.01 -6.64
C PHE A 394 8.53 13.69 -5.18
N LYS A 395 7.44 12.97 -4.96
CA LYS A 395 6.94 12.61 -3.62
C LYS A 395 6.37 11.21 -3.64
N ARG A 396 6.50 10.52 -2.52
CA ARG A 396 5.96 9.19 -2.30
C ARG A 396 4.65 9.26 -1.51
N ASP A 397 3.61 8.60 -2.00
CA ASP A 397 2.32 8.55 -1.33
C ASP A 397 2.35 7.50 -0.21
N ILE A 398 1.90 7.92 0.97
CA ILE A 398 1.75 7.09 2.16
C ILE A 398 0.29 7.19 2.59
N VAL A 399 -0.34 6.06 2.84
CA VAL A 399 -1.72 6.00 3.34
C VAL A 399 -1.71 5.36 4.71
N VAL A 400 -2.35 6.03 5.68
CA VAL A 400 -2.62 5.49 7.01
C VAL A 400 -4.14 5.36 7.13
N SER A 401 -4.62 4.13 7.27
CA SER A 401 -6.05 3.85 7.43
C SER A 401 -6.33 3.42 8.86
N PHE A 402 -7.31 4.04 9.51
CA PHE A 402 -7.84 3.62 10.81
C PHE A 402 -9.21 2.96 10.62
N GLY A 403 -9.38 1.76 11.18
CA GLY A 403 -10.66 1.05 11.17
C GLY A 403 -11.58 1.44 12.29
N LYS A 404 -12.81 0.92 12.26
CA LYS A 404 -13.80 1.11 13.32
C LYS A 404 -13.27 0.56 14.65
N ALA A 405 -13.71 1.17 15.76
CA ALA A 405 -13.41 0.67 17.09
C ALA A 405 -13.96 -0.75 17.29
N LEU A 406 -13.14 -1.61 17.88
CA LEU A 406 -13.39 -3.02 18.15
C LEU A 406 -13.42 -3.27 19.67
N PRO A 407 -14.15 -4.30 20.13
CA PRO A 407 -14.22 -4.64 21.55
C PRO A 407 -12.87 -5.13 22.08
N GLU A 408 -12.65 -4.98 23.39
CA GLU A 408 -11.42 -5.45 24.06
C GLU A 408 -11.22 -6.98 24.00
N THR A 409 -12.27 -7.74 23.68
CA THR A 409 -12.28 -9.21 23.64
C THR A 409 -11.92 -9.81 22.28
N ILE A 410 -11.59 -8.99 21.27
CA ILE A 410 -11.35 -9.50 19.92
C ILE A 410 -10.08 -10.39 19.86
N PRO A 411 -10.18 -11.62 19.36
CA PRO A 411 -9.03 -12.52 19.25
C PRO A 411 -8.06 -12.08 18.14
N ALA A 412 -6.78 -12.46 18.27
CA ALA A 412 -5.72 -12.05 17.34
C ALA A 412 -5.97 -12.37 15.87
N HIS A 413 -6.57 -13.52 15.56
CA HIS A 413 -6.86 -13.92 14.17
C HIS A 413 -7.94 -13.03 13.53
N GLU A 414 -8.99 -12.68 14.29
CA GLU A 414 -10.06 -11.80 13.79
C GLU A 414 -9.56 -10.36 13.65
N LEU A 415 -8.74 -9.88 14.60
CA LEU A 415 -8.06 -8.59 14.47
C LEU A 415 -7.18 -8.54 13.21
N LYS A 416 -6.41 -9.61 12.96
CA LYS A 416 -5.57 -9.71 11.75
C LYS A 416 -6.42 -9.64 10.49
N GLN A 417 -7.55 -10.32 10.44
CA GLN A 417 -8.51 -10.24 9.34
C GLN A 417 -9.04 -8.80 9.14
N LYS A 418 -9.38 -8.08 10.22
CA LYS A 418 -9.78 -6.66 10.12
C LYS A 418 -8.66 -5.78 9.57
N VAL A 419 -7.40 -6.05 9.91
CA VAL A 419 -6.25 -5.32 9.35
C VAL A 419 -6.03 -5.66 7.87
N PHE A 420 -6.25 -6.89 7.43
CA PHE A 420 -6.28 -7.24 6.00
C PHE A 420 -7.40 -6.50 5.25
N ASP A 421 -8.61 -6.45 5.82
CA ASP A 421 -9.73 -5.72 5.23
C ASP A 421 -9.44 -4.21 5.12
N LEU A 422 -8.69 -3.62 6.07
CA LEU A 422 -8.21 -2.23 5.96
C LEU A 422 -7.18 -2.03 4.86
N SER A 423 -6.35 -3.05 4.58
CA SER A 423 -5.35 -3.00 3.51
C SER A 423 -6.00 -2.75 2.15
N PHE A 424 -7.21 -3.29 1.93
CA PHE A 424 -8.01 -3.05 0.73
C PHE A 424 -8.23 -1.56 0.51
N ALA A 425 -8.75 -0.83 1.51
CA ALA A 425 -9.07 0.59 1.37
C ALA A 425 -7.82 1.44 1.08
N SER A 426 -6.69 1.11 1.71
CA SER A 426 -5.43 1.79 1.44
C SER A 426 -4.92 1.54 0.02
N TRP A 427 -5.01 0.29 -0.46
CA TRP A 427 -4.57 -0.10 -1.79
C TRP A 427 -5.52 0.37 -2.89
N GLU A 428 -6.83 0.43 -2.65
CA GLU A 428 -7.80 1.04 -3.57
C GLU A 428 -7.49 2.53 -3.75
N ALA A 429 -7.25 3.26 -2.64
CA ALA A 429 -6.84 4.66 -2.69
C ALA A 429 -5.52 4.87 -3.44
N TYR A 430 -4.58 3.93 -3.33
CA TYR A 430 -3.32 3.94 -4.09
C TYR A 430 -3.52 3.59 -5.56
N SER A 431 -4.46 2.70 -5.90
CA SER A 431 -4.70 2.24 -7.26
C SER A 431 -5.09 3.38 -8.22
N HIS A 432 -5.73 4.44 -7.71
CA HIS A 432 -6.05 5.64 -8.50
C HIS A 432 -4.83 6.54 -8.78
N LEU A 433 -3.72 6.32 -8.08
CA LEU A 433 -2.47 7.07 -8.23
C LEU A 433 -1.43 6.29 -9.04
N ILE A 434 -1.68 5.02 -9.35
CA ILE A 434 -0.73 4.18 -10.06
C ILE A 434 -0.66 4.55 -11.53
N ASP A 435 0.55 4.56 -12.09
CA ASP A 435 0.69 4.69 -13.53
C ASP A 435 0.29 3.37 -14.24
N PRO A 436 -0.29 3.45 -15.44
CA PRO A 436 -0.57 2.26 -16.24
C PRO A 436 0.74 1.58 -16.65
N ILE A 437 0.68 0.26 -16.90
CA ILE A 437 1.83 -0.59 -17.28
C ILE A 437 2.78 0.05 -18.31
N PRO A 438 2.33 0.56 -19.48
CA PRO A 438 3.25 1.13 -20.48
C PRO A 438 4.04 2.35 -19.96
N VAL A 439 3.45 3.16 -19.07
CA VAL A 439 4.14 4.33 -18.49
C VAL A 439 5.18 3.89 -17.47
N ASN A 440 4.84 2.91 -16.61
CA ASN A 440 5.79 2.33 -15.66
C ASN A 440 6.94 1.61 -16.38
N TRP A 441 6.61 0.80 -17.39
CA TRP A 441 7.59 0.13 -18.25
C TRP A 441 8.55 1.13 -18.89
N LEU A 442 8.07 2.23 -19.48
CA LEU A 442 8.94 3.23 -20.09
C LEU A 442 9.96 3.81 -19.10
N ARG A 443 9.55 4.09 -17.86
CA ARG A 443 10.46 4.59 -16.81
C ARG A 443 11.47 3.54 -16.39
N ALA A 444 11.02 2.30 -16.18
CA ALA A 444 11.89 1.19 -15.84
C ALA A 444 12.89 0.91 -16.97
N ALA A 445 12.43 0.84 -18.22
CA ALA A 445 13.25 0.61 -19.39
C ALA A 445 14.29 1.72 -19.60
N LYS A 446 13.94 2.99 -19.36
CA LYS A 446 14.90 4.11 -19.41
C LYS A 446 15.94 4.05 -18.30
N ARG A 447 15.59 3.59 -17.10
CA ARG A 447 16.53 3.35 -16.00
C ARG A 447 17.49 2.20 -16.32
N MET A 448 16.98 1.11 -16.87
CA MET A 448 17.76 -0.10 -17.17
C MET A 448 18.59 0.02 -18.45
N SER A 449 18.20 0.91 -19.38
CA SER A 449 19.03 1.41 -20.48
C SER A 449 19.56 0.30 -21.42
N PHE A 450 20.86 -0.01 -21.35
CA PHE A 450 21.50 -1.05 -22.18
C PHE A 450 21.35 -2.47 -21.64
N ARG A 451 20.85 -2.65 -20.41
CA ARG A 451 20.62 -3.97 -19.83
C ARG A 451 19.59 -4.76 -20.63
N MET A 452 19.64 -6.08 -20.52
CA MET A 452 18.70 -6.99 -21.18
C MET A 452 17.26 -6.70 -20.74
N ALA A 453 16.33 -6.66 -21.69
CA ALA A 453 14.90 -6.55 -21.43
C ALA A 453 14.18 -7.87 -21.75
N ALA A 454 14.49 -8.46 -22.89
CA ALA A 454 13.87 -9.69 -23.35
C ALA A 454 14.85 -10.51 -24.20
N ALA A 455 14.80 -11.83 -24.10
CA ALA A 455 15.49 -12.76 -24.98
C ALA A 455 14.57 -13.95 -25.26
N ASP A 456 14.72 -14.60 -26.42
CA ASP A 456 14.24 -15.97 -26.60
C ASP A 456 15.39 -16.92 -26.22
N VAL A 457 15.10 -18.13 -25.70
CA VAL A 457 16.13 -19.09 -25.25
C VAL A 457 17.28 -19.29 -26.25
N ILE A 458 16.95 -19.35 -27.53
CA ILE A 458 17.89 -19.60 -28.64
C ILE A 458 18.30 -18.27 -29.32
N GLY A 459 17.60 -17.17 -29.06
CA GLY A 459 17.79 -15.89 -29.73
C GLY A 459 18.84 -14.98 -29.10
N GLU A 460 19.16 -13.88 -29.77
CA GLU A 460 19.98 -12.82 -29.19
C GLU A 460 19.16 -11.99 -28.19
N PRO A 461 19.77 -11.60 -27.05
CA PRO A 461 19.11 -10.73 -26.09
C PRO A 461 18.90 -9.31 -26.66
N LEU A 462 17.72 -8.76 -26.41
CA LEU A 462 17.38 -7.37 -26.69
C LEU A 462 17.60 -6.53 -25.43
N SER A 463 18.32 -5.42 -25.58
CA SER A 463 18.42 -4.42 -24.51
C SER A 463 17.11 -3.62 -24.37
N HIS A 464 16.91 -2.94 -23.23
CA HIS A 464 15.75 -2.08 -23.04
C HIS A 464 15.62 -0.99 -24.10
N HIS A 465 16.73 -0.39 -24.56
CA HIS A 465 16.71 0.55 -25.68
C HIS A 465 16.21 -0.10 -26.99
N ARG A 466 16.73 -1.28 -27.36
CA ARG A 466 16.29 -1.99 -28.58
C ARG A 466 14.83 -2.44 -28.48
N PHE A 467 14.42 -2.89 -27.28
CA PHE A 467 13.06 -3.32 -27.01
C PHE A 467 12.07 -2.15 -27.10
N MET A 468 12.37 -1.00 -26.47
CA MET A 468 11.56 0.23 -26.60
C MET A 468 11.44 0.68 -28.06
N THR A 469 12.55 0.68 -28.80
CA THR A 469 12.54 1.01 -30.24
C THR A 469 11.59 0.10 -31.01
N ALA A 470 11.68 -1.21 -30.79
CA ALA A 470 10.77 -2.15 -31.44
C ALA A 470 9.31 -1.87 -31.07
N VAL A 471 8.99 -1.74 -29.77
CA VAL A 471 7.64 -1.45 -29.29
C VAL A 471 7.07 -0.19 -29.93
N PHE A 472 7.81 0.92 -29.94
CA PHE A 472 7.34 2.18 -30.53
C PHE A 472 7.14 2.08 -32.04
N ARG A 473 8.01 1.35 -32.75
CA ARG A 473 7.85 1.16 -34.19
C ARG A 473 6.65 0.27 -34.55
N PHE A 474 6.46 -0.83 -33.82
CA PHE A 474 5.28 -1.68 -33.98
C PHE A 474 4.00 -0.93 -33.59
N ALA A 475 4.01 -0.12 -32.53
CA ALA A 475 2.86 0.69 -32.13
C ALA A 475 2.43 1.66 -33.25
N VAL A 476 3.37 2.32 -33.93
CA VAL A 476 3.05 3.19 -35.08
C VAL A 476 2.40 2.42 -36.22
N LEU A 477 2.91 1.24 -36.57
CA LEU A 477 2.35 0.42 -37.66
C LEU A 477 0.96 -0.14 -37.29
N ILE A 478 0.81 -0.69 -36.08
CA ILE A 478 -0.47 -1.19 -35.58
C ILE A 478 -1.51 -0.07 -35.55
N LYS A 479 -1.14 1.14 -35.08
CA LYS A 479 -2.05 2.30 -35.08
C LYS A 479 -2.54 2.67 -36.48
N LYS A 480 -1.69 2.50 -37.51
CA LYS A 480 -2.04 2.79 -38.91
C LYS A 480 -2.96 1.73 -39.50
N LEU A 481 -2.71 0.45 -39.20
CA LEU A 481 -3.44 -0.68 -39.79
C LEU A 481 -4.74 -1.00 -39.07
N SER A 482 -4.80 -0.72 -37.78
CA SER A 482 -5.90 -1.06 -36.89
C SER A 482 -6.44 0.20 -36.23
N PRO A 483 -7.48 0.87 -36.78
CA PRO A 483 -8.17 1.97 -36.10
C PRO A 483 -9.00 1.52 -34.88
N GLU A 484 -9.46 0.27 -34.85
CA GLU A 484 -10.30 -0.35 -33.82
C GLU A 484 -9.66 -0.41 -32.42
N GLN A 485 -10.48 -0.43 -31.36
CA GLN A 485 -9.97 -0.41 -29.97
C GLN A 485 -9.39 -1.76 -29.52
N ASN A 486 -9.97 -2.87 -29.96
CA ASN A 486 -9.59 -4.22 -29.54
C ASN A 486 -8.68 -4.87 -30.58
N ILE A 487 -7.46 -5.23 -30.17
CA ILE A 487 -6.43 -5.78 -31.07
C ILE A 487 -6.21 -7.27 -30.77
N GLY A 488 -6.50 -8.11 -31.77
CA GLY A 488 -6.30 -9.56 -31.69
C GLY A 488 -4.83 -9.96 -31.82
N LEU A 489 -4.32 -10.71 -30.85
CA LEU A 489 -2.96 -11.26 -30.86
C LEU A 489 -3.01 -12.79 -30.79
N LEU A 490 -2.36 -13.48 -31.72
CA LEU A 490 -2.20 -14.93 -31.73
C LEU A 490 -0.70 -15.24 -31.82
N LEU A 491 -0.03 -15.17 -30.67
CA LEU A 491 1.42 -15.25 -30.55
C LEU A 491 1.81 -16.14 -29.36
N PRO A 492 2.92 -16.89 -29.46
CA PRO A 492 3.43 -17.67 -28.34
C PRO A 492 4.25 -16.77 -27.40
N THR A 493 4.60 -17.32 -26.24
CA THR A 493 5.53 -16.68 -25.31
C THR A 493 6.91 -16.53 -25.97
N SER A 494 7.21 -15.31 -26.38
CA SER A 494 8.39 -14.95 -27.17
C SER A 494 8.69 -13.45 -26.99
N ALA A 495 9.91 -13.04 -27.31
CA ALA A 495 10.27 -11.62 -27.33
C ALA A 495 9.37 -10.82 -28.30
N GLY A 496 9.00 -11.41 -29.45
CA GLY A 496 8.05 -10.83 -30.40
C GLY A 496 6.64 -10.67 -29.82
N GLY A 497 6.15 -11.69 -29.11
CA GLY A 497 4.87 -11.64 -28.39
C GLY A 497 4.83 -10.55 -27.32
N ALA A 498 5.93 -10.38 -26.57
CA ALA A 498 6.07 -9.32 -25.58
C ALA A 498 6.09 -7.92 -26.22
N ILE A 499 6.79 -7.75 -27.36
CA ILE A 499 6.81 -6.51 -28.13
C ILE A 499 5.39 -6.15 -28.61
N ALA A 500 4.66 -7.11 -29.18
CA ALA A 500 3.31 -6.88 -29.69
C ALA A 500 2.32 -6.49 -28.58
N ASN A 501 2.34 -7.20 -27.45
CA ASN A 501 1.50 -6.86 -26.29
C ASN A 501 1.80 -5.45 -25.76
N MET A 502 3.09 -5.10 -25.59
CA MET A 502 3.47 -3.78 -25.11
C MET A 502 3.17 -2.67 -26.13
N ALA A 503 3.29 -2.95 -27.43
CA ALA A 503 2.96 -2.00 -28.50
C ALA A 503 1.47 -1.62 -28.48
N VAL A 504 0.57 -2.59 -28.33
CA VAL A 504 -0.87 -2.34 -28.21
C VAL A 504 -1.18 -1.54 -26.94
N LEU A 505 -0.63 -1.94 -25.78
CA LEU A 505 -0.84 -1.21 -24.53
C LEU A 505 -0.28 0.22 -24.57
N THR A 506 0.84 0.44 -25.26
CA THR A 506 1.44 1.79 -25.47
C THR A 506 0.49 2.72 -26.22
N LEU A 507 -0.39 2.18 -27.08
CA LEU A 507 -1.41 2.95 -27.80
C LEU A 507 -2.65 3.27 -26.94
N GLY A 508 -2.76 2.73 -25.72
CA GLY A 508 -3.99 2.79 -24.92
C GLY A 508 -5.11 1.90 -25.50
N LYS A 509 -4.74 0.87 -26.27
CA LYS A 509 -5.66 -0.09 -26.89
C LYS A 509 -5.76 -1.39 -26.07
N THR A 510 -6.82 -2.14 -26.31
CA THR A 510 -7.10 -3.39 -25.60
C THR A 510 -6.38 -4.56 -26.26
N ILE A 511 -5.56 -5.31 -25.51
CA ILE A 511 -4.99 -6.58 -25.98
C ILE A 511 -6.01 -7.72 -25.85
N VAL A 512 -6.20 -8.47 -26.93
CA VAL A 512 -7.03 -9.69 -26.96
C VAL A 512 -6.15 -10.86 -27.40
N ASN A 513 -5.51 -11.52 -26.45
CA ASN A 513 -4.68 -12.69 -26.74
C ASN A 513 -5.57 -13.92 -26.93
N LEU A 514 -5.59 -14.45 -28.15
CA LEU A 514 -6.43 -15.60 -28.52
C LEU A 514 -5.82 -16.91 -28.03
N ASN A 515 -6.66 -17.75 -27.43
CA ASN A 515 -6.28 -19.08 -26.99
C ASN A 515 -6.19 -20.04 -28.17
N TYR A 516 -4.98 -20.22 -28.71
CA TYR A 516 -4.69 -21.14 -29.82
C TYR A 516 -4.75 -22.62 -29.44
N THR A 517 -5.10 -22.94 -28.19
CA THR A 517 -5.30 -24.31 -27.72
C THR A 517 -6.76 -24.64 -27.46
N ALA A 518 -7.66 -23.66 -27.61
CA ALA A 518 -9.09 -23.87 -27.55
C ALA A 518 -9.62 -24.43 -28.88
N SER A 519 -10.85 -24.95 -28.86
CA SER A 519 -11.52 -25.38 -30.08
C SER A 519 -11.67 -24.24 -31.09
N GLY A 520 -11.72 -24.56 -32.38
CA GLY A 520 -11.91 -23.56 -33.44
C GLY A 520 -13.18 -22.73 -33.24
N GLU A 521 -14.28 -23.37 -32.81
CA GLU A 521 -15.54 -22.69 -32.45
C GLU A 521 -15.36 -21.71 -31.29
N SER A 522 -14.60 -22.07 -30.26
CA SER A 522 -14.33 -21.17 -29.13
C SER A 522 -13.52 -19.96 -29.58
N MET A 523 -12.54 -20.17 -30.47
CA MET A 523 -11.72 -19.10 -31.02
C MET A 523 -12.55 -18.15 -31.89
N HIS A 524 -13.42 -18.70 -32.76
CA HIS A 524 -14.33 -17.93 -33.59
C HIS A 524 -15.29 -17.07 -32.75
N ASN A 525 -15.88 -17.67 -31.71
CA ASN A 525 -16.72 -16.95 -30.75
C ASN A 525 -15.96 -15.83 -30.03
N ALA A 526 -14.70 -16.06 -29.66
CA ALA A 526 -13.87 -15.05 -29.02
C ALA A 526 -13.59 -13.85 -29.95
N VAL A 527 -13.28 -14.12 -31.22
CA VAL A 527 -13.08 -13.11 -32.27
C VAL A 527 -14.33 -12.26 -32.46
N GLN A 528 -15.50 -12.89 -32.57
CA GLN A 528 -16.77 -12.18 -32.71
C GLN A 528 -17.14 -11.36 -31.48
N GLN A 529 -17.08 -11.95 -30.28
CA GLN A 529 -17.45 -11.26 -29.03
C GLN A 529 -16.56 -10.04 -28.77
N ALA A 530 -15.26 -10.14 -29.06
CA ALA A 530 -14.32 -9.03 -28.90
C ALA A 530 -14.35 -8.04 -30.07
N GLY A 531 -15.14 -8.30 -31.12
CA GLY A 531 -15.26 -7.42 -32.29
C GLY A 531 -13.94 -7.25 -33.04
N LEU A 532 -13.14 -8.32 -33.14
CA LEU A 532 -11.82 -8.24 -33.76
C LEU A 532 -11.94 -8.17 -35.28
N GLN A 533 -11.30 -7.16 -35.87
CA GLN A 533 -11.26 -6.98 -37.34
C GLN A 533 -10.04 -7.62 -37.99
N ARG A 534 -9.01 -7.95 -37.19
CA ARG A 534 -7.72 -8.46 -37.64
C ARG A 534 -7.01 -9.16 -36.48
N VAL A 535 -6.17 -10.14 -36.81
CA VAL A 535 -5.31 -10.84 -35.84
C VAL A 535 -3.85 -10.73 -36.26
N TYR A 536 -3.01 -10.30 -35.32
CA TYR A 536 -1.56 -10.25 -35.50
C TYR A 536 -0.92 -11.54 -35.02
N THR A 537 -0.09 -12.16 -35.87
CA THR A 537 0.53 -13.45 -35.62
C THR A 537 1.94 -13.54 -36.25
N SER A 538 2.57 -14.71 -36.19
CA SER A 538 3.88 -14.99 -36.78
C SER A 538 3.77 -16.13 -37.78
N LYS A 539 4.41 -16.01 -38.95
CA LYS A 539 4.44 -17.08 -39.97
C LYS A 539 4.99 -18.38 -39.38
N ARG A 540 6.15 -18.28 -38.73
CA ARG A 540 6.81 -19.40 -38.06
C ARG A 540 5.92 -20.04 -36.99
N PHE A 541 5.09 -19.26 -36.31
CA PHE A 541 4.19 -19.81 -35.30
C PHE A 541 2.99 -20.52 -35.92
N LEU A 542 2.41 -19.97 -37.00
CA LEU A 542 1.33 -20.64 -37.72
C LEU A 542 1.78 -21.98 -38.30
N ASP A 543 2.98 -22.05 -38.88
CA ASP A 543 3.53 -23.31 -39.40
C ASP A 543 3.59 -24.38 -38.30
N LYS A 544 4.07 -24.01 -37.10
CA LYS A 544 4.10 -24.90 -35.93
C LYS A 544 2.72 -25.31 -35.42
N LEU A 545 1.72 -24.42 -35.50
CA LEU A 545 0.34 -24.78 -35.13
C LEU A 545 -0.25 -25.75 -36.15
N LYS A 546 0.03 -25.54 -37.44
CA LYS A 546 -0.39 -26.43 -38.51
C LYS A 546 0.22 -27.83 -38.38
N GLU A 547 1.50 -27.92 -38.01
CA GLU A 547 2.17 -29.20 -37.67
C GLU A 547 1.48 -29.93 -36.51
N ARG A 548 0.81 -29.20 -35.60
CA ARG A 548 0.01 -29.74 -34.49
C ARG A 548 -1.45 -29.98 -34.86
N GLY A 549 -1.82 -29.86 -36.13
CA GLY A 549 -3.19 -30.06 -36.62
C GLY A 549 -4.12 -28.85 -36.41
N ILE A 550 -3.59 -27.68 -36.08
CA ILE A 550 -4.38 -26.46 -35.83
C ILE A 550 -4.17 -25.49 -36.99
N ASP A 551 -5.08 -25.48 -37.96
CA ASP A 551 -5.03 -24.61 -39.13
C ASP A 551 -5.83 -23.31 -38.89
N ILE A 552 -5.14 -22.24 -38.48
CA ILE A 552 -5.76 -20.96 -38.14
C ILE A 552 -6.49 -20.31 -39.32
N PRO A 553 -5.92 -20.24 -40.55
CA PRO A 553 -6.67 -19.78 -41.72
C PRO A 553 -8.01 -20.49 -41.96
N VAL A 554 -8.09 -21.79 -41.67
CA VAL A 554 -9.35 -22.55 -41.78
C VAL A 554 -10.32 -22.23 -40.64
N ILE A 555 -9.81 -22.03 -39.43
CA ILE A 555 -10.62 -21.70 -38.24
C ILE A 555 -11.18 -20.27 -38.32
N LEU A 556 -10.41 -19.32 -38.87
CA LEU A 556 -10.73 -17.90 -38.96
C LEU A 556 -10.72 -17.42 -40.42
N PRO A 557 -11.61 -17.95 -41.30
CA PRO A 557 -11.58 -17.64 -42.72
C PRO A 557 -11.87 -16.15 -43.00
N ASP A 558 -12.73 -15.54 -42.19
CA ASP A 558 -13.20 -14.16 -42.38
C ASP A 558 -12.35 -13.12 -41.62
N THR A 559 -11.28 -13.53 -40.94
CA THR A 559 -10.44 -12.63 -40.14
C THR A 559 -9.05 -12.47 -40.74
N PRO A 560 -8.71 -11.29 -41.30
CA PRO A 560 -7.39 -11.03 -41.85
C PRO A 560 -6.26 -11.31 -40.84
N LEU A 561 -5.28 -12.11 -41.27
CA LEU A 561 -4.06 -12.38 -40.50
C LEU A 561 -2.94 -11.43 -40.95
N THR A 562 -2.29 -10.78 -39.98
CA THR A 562 -1.14 -9.90 -40.24
C THR A 562 0.10 -10.42 -39.55
N PHE A 563 1.19 -10.55 -40.30
CA PHE A 563 2.42 -11.17 -39.82
C PHE A 563 3.40 -10.14 -39.28
N LEU A 564 3.91 -10.37 -38.07
CA LEU A 564 4.90 -9.48 -37.46
C LEU A 564 6.20 -9.42 -38.26
N GLU A 565 6.57 -10.48 -38.97
CA GLU A 565 7.75 -10.51 -39.84
C GLU A 565 7.61 -9.53 -41.01
N ASP A 566 6.43 -9.44 -41.61
CA ASP A 566 6.16 -8.53 -42.73
C ASP A 566 6.14 -7.08 -42.25
N LEU A 567 5.49 -6.81 -41.11
CA LEU A 567 5.53 -5.50 -40.47
C LEU A 567 6.96 -5.07 -40.13
N LYS A 568 7.80 -5.99 -39.67
CA LYS A 568 9.21 -5.71 -39.38
C LYS A 568 9.98 -5.33 -40.65
N ALA A 569 9.71 -6.00 -41.77
CA ALA A 569 10.34 -5.73 -43.06
C ALA A 569 9.96 -4.34 -43.61
N GLU A 570 8.75 -3.86 -43.31
CA GLU A 570 8.30 -2.51 -43.69
C GLU A 570 8.99 -1.38 -42.91
N ILE A 571 9.65 -1.66 -41.77
CA ILE A 571 10.29 -0.61 -40.97
C ILE A 571 11.63 -0.22 -41.60
N PRO A 572 11.79 1.02 -42.13
CA PRO A 572 13.03 1.41 -42.75
C PRO A 572 14.13 1.62 -41.69
N LYS A 573 15.37 1.23 -42.01
CA LYS A 573 16.51 1.26 -41.08
C LYS A 573 16.77 2.64 -40.46
N HIS A 574 16.55 3.72 -41.21
CA HIS A 574 16.72 5.08 -40.70
C HIS A 574 15.71 5.40 -39.58
N GLN A 575 14.48 4.90 -39.65
CA GLN A 575 13.47 5.08 -38.59
C GLN A 575 13.79 4.27 -37.34
N LEU A 576 14.38 3.08 -37.50
CA LEU A 576 14.91 2.31 -36.35
C LEU A 576 16.03 3.08 -35.65
N LEU A 577 16.98 3.61 -36.42
CA LEU A 577 18.11 4.37 -35.89
C LEU A 577 17.66 5.67 -35.21
N THR A 578 16.78 6.46 -35.84
CA THR A 578 16.27 7.70 -35.24
C THR A 578 15.47 7.43 -33.98
N THR A 579 14.62 6.40 -33.98
CA THR A 579 13.87 5.99 -32.78
C THR A 579 14.81 5.53 -31.68
N LEU A 580 15.86 4.76 -32.00
CA LEU A 580 16.87 4.36 -31.04
C LEU A 580 17.60 5.57 -30.43
N LEU A 581 18.01 6.54 -31.24
CA LEU A 581 18.64 7.78 -30.76
C LEU A 581 17.69 8.58 -29.87
N MET A 582 16.42 8.71 -30.24
CA MET A 582 15.40 9.36 -29.40
C MET A 582 15.22 8.63 -28.08
N VAL A 583 15.10 7.30 -28.12
CA VAL A 583 14.98 6.45 -26.93
C VAL A 583 16.21 6.53 -26.03
N MET A 584 17.41 6.78 -26.56
CA MET A 584 18.61 6.97 -25.75
C MET A 584 18.67 8.37 -25.14
N LEU A 585 18.48 9.41 -25.96
CA LEU A 585 18.81 10.80 -25.62
C LEU A 585 17.66 11.56 -24.95
N LEU A 586 16.41 11.31 -25.32
CA LEU A 586 15.29 12.10 -24.81
C LEU A 586 14.94 11.71 -23.37
N PRO A 587 14.56 12.67 -22.50
CA PRO A 587 14.04 12.38 -21.18
C PRO A 587 12.72 11.62 -21.25
N THR A 588 12.44 10.79 -20.24
CA THR A 588 11.26 9.93 -20.18
C THR A 588 9.94 10.68 -20.40
N ARG A 589 9.81 11.92 -19.91
CA ARG A 589 8.60 12.74 -20.09
C ARG A 589 8.30 13.06 -21.55
N LEU A 590 9.34 13.35 -22.35
CA LEU A 590 9.16 13.64 -23.77
C LEU A 590 8.82 12.36 -24.55
N LEU A 591 9.47 11.24 -24.24
CA LEU A 591 9.12 9.96 -24.85
C LEU A 591 7.68 9.54 -24.52
N GLN A 592 7.25 9.73 -23.27
CA GLN A 592 5.88 9.48 -22.86
C GLN A 592 4.92 10.35 -23.69
N TRP A 593 5.17 11.66 -23.79
CA TRP A 593 4.34 12.57 -24.56
C TRP A 593 4.27 12.23 -26.06
N LEU A 594 5.37 11.75 -26.65
CA LEU A 594 5.44 11.40 -28.08
C LEU A 594 4.72 10.09 -28.42
N TYR A 595 4.83 9.08 -27.54
CA TYR A 595 4.44 7.70 -27.89
C TYR A 595 3.27 7.14 -27.07
N ILE A 596 3.02 7.66 -25.87
CA ILE A 596 2.00 7.14 -24.96
C ILE A 596 0.93 8.22 -24.74
N PRO A 597 -0.29 8.05 -25.28
CA PRO A 597 -1.37 8.99 -25.03
C PRO A 597 -1.76 8.96 -23.54
N LYS A 598 -2.60 9.92 -23.12
CA LYS A 598 -3.21 9.84 -21.79
C LYS A 598 -4.15 8.63 -21.77
N ILE A 599 -3.84 7.67 -20.93
CA ILE A 599 -4.62 6.43 -20.75
C ILE A 599 -5.55 6.63 -19.55
N ASP A 600 -6.82 6.28 -19.73
CA ASP A 600 -7.76 6.13 -18.62
C ASP A 600 -7.47 4.80 -17.88
N LEU A 601 -7.29 4.88 -16.57
CA LEU A 601 -6.97 3.71 -15.75
C LEU A 601 -8.13 2.71 -15.70
N ASP A 602 -9.36 3.17 -15.86
CA ASP A 602 -10.57 2.33 -15.76
C ASP A 602 -10.98 1.75 -17.12
N ALA A 603 -10.32 2.18 -18.20
CA ALA A 603 -10.46 1.58 -19.52
C ALA A 603 -9.91 0.14 -19.53
N THR A 604 -10.55 -0.70 -20.35
CA THR A 604 -10.15 -2.10 -20.54
C THR A 604 -8.79 -2.17 -21.23
N ALA A 605 -7.81 -2.78 -20.56
CA ALA A 605 -6.47 -2.98 -21.07
C ALA A 605 -6.33 -4.35 -21.74
N ALA A 606 -6.98 -5.38 -21.20
CA ALA A 606 -6.91 -6.74 -21.73
C ALA A 606 -8.27 -7.42 -21.67
N ILE A 607 -8.55 -8.24 -22.69
CA ILE A 607 -9.65 -9.21 -22.68
C ILE A 607 -9.05 -10.59 -22.83
N LEU A 608 -9.31 -11.45 -21.84
CA LEU A 608 -8.88 -12.85 -21.86
C LEU A 608 -10.09 -13.76 -21.85
N PHE A 609 -10.07 -14.79 -22.70
CA PHE A 609 -11.17 -15.74 -22.81
C PHE A 609 -10.90 -16.97 -21.94
N SER A 610 -11.83 -17.24 -21.03
CA SER A 610 -11.85 -18.50 -20.28
C SER A 610 -12.71 -19.54 -21.00
N SER A 611 -12.24 -20.80 -21.00
CA SER A 611 -13.05 -21.95 -21.39
C SER A 611 -14.10 -22.16 -20.29
N GLY A 612 -15.32 -21.70 -20.53
CA GLY A 612 -16.43 -21.97 -19.61
C GLY A 612 -16.67 -23.47 -19.48
N SER A 613 -16.94 -23.97 -18.28
CA SER A 613 -17.22 -25.38 -18.04
C SER A 613 -18.49 -25.89 -18.73
N GLU A 614 -19.40 -25.00 -19.16
CA GLU A 614 -20.73 -25.35 -19.65
C GLU A 614 -21.28 -24.37 -20.74
N GLY A 615 -20.43 -23.74 -21.56
CA GLY A 615 -20.92 -22.86 -22.65
C GLY A 615 -19.85 -22.09 -23.43
N ALA A 616 -20.30 -21.19 -24.31
CA ALA A 616 -19.42 -20.31 -25.11
C ALA A 616 -18.40 -19.56 -24.22
N PRO A 617 -17.15 -19.36 -24.70
CA PRO A 617 -16.08 -18.78 -23.91
C PRO A 617 -16.47 -17.37 -23.44
N LYS A 618 -16.13 -17.05 -22.19
CA LYS A 618 -16.45 -15.76 -21.56
C LYS A 618 -15.24 -14.84 -21.65
N GLY A 619 -15.40 -13.68 -22.28
CA GLY A 619 -14.39 -12.62 -22.28
C GLY A 619 -14.34 -11.93 -20.91
N ILE A 620 -13.17 -11.86 -20.30
CA ILE A 620 -12.94 -11.22 -19.00
C ILE A 620 -12.22 -9.90 -19.24
N GLU A 621 -12.86 -8.79 -18.88
CA GLU A 621 -12.30 -7.44 -19.04
C GLU A 621 -11.44 -7.06 -17.84
N LEU A 622 -10.16 -6.81 -18.09
CA LEU A 622 -9.19 -6.34 -17.11
C LEU A 622 -8.82 -4.89 -17.43
N SER A 623 -8.99 -3.98 -16.47
CA SER A 623 -8.66 -2.57 -16.67
C SER A 623 -7.14 -2.33 -16.58
N HIS A 624 -6.69 -1.17 -17.07
CA HIS A 624 -5.31 -0.72 -16.86
C HIS A 624 -4.96 -0.65 -15.36
N ARG A 625 -5.92 -0.23 -14.52
CA ARG A 625 -5.81 -0.17 -13.05
C ARG A 625 -5.60 -1.55 -12.45
N ASN A 626 -6.43 -2.54 -12.81
CA ASN A 626 -6.36 -3.89 -12.25
C ASN A 626 -5.03 -4.57 -12.57
N LEU A 627 -4.55 -4.46 -13.81
CA LEU A 627 -3.28 -5.06 -14.21
C LEU A 627 -2.09 -4.34 -13.56
N ALA A 628 -2.09 -3.01 -13.52
CA ALA A 628 -1.00 -2.24 -12.93
C ALA A 628 -0.88 -2.52 -11.42
N VAL A 629 -2.00 -2.55 -10.69
CA VAL A 629 -1.98 -2.83 -9.26
C VAL A 629 -1.58 -4.28 -8.98
N ASN A 630 -2.05 -5.27 -9.75
CA ASN A 630 -1.64 -6.66 -9.52
C ASN A 630 -0.16 -6.90 -9.85
N ALA A 631 0.36 -6.30 -10.92
CA ALA A 631 1.79 -6.31 -11.20
C ALA A 631 2.60 -5.75 -10.02
N ARG A 632 2.11 -4.66 -9.41
CA ARG A 632 2.74 -4.05 -8.24
C ARG A 632 2.69 -4.95 -7.01
N GLN A 633 1.54 -5.54 -6.72
CA GLN A 633 1.34 -6.48 -5.61
C GLN A 633 2.29 -7.68 -5.72
N VAL A 634 2.41 -8.27 -6.91
CA VAL A 634 3.32 -9.40 -7.18
C VAL A 634 4.77 -8.99 -7.00
N ALA A 635 5.20 -7.85 -7.57
CA ALA A 635 6.57 -7.37 -7.43
C ALA A 635 6.95 -7.06 -5.97
N ASP A 636 6.01 -6.51 -5.20
CA ASP A 636 6.21 -6.22 -3.78
C ASP A 636 6.35 -7.51 -2.95
N ALA A 637 5.56 -8.55 -3.25
CA ALA A 637 5.66 -9.87 -2.61
C ALA A 637 6.94 -10.63 -2.98
N LEU A 638 7.40 -10.54 -4.24
CA LEU A 638 8.64 -11.17 -4.69
C LEU A 638 9.91 -10.51 -4.09
N ASN A 639 9.76 -9.30 -3.53
CA ASN A 639 10.86 -8.45 -3.05
C ASN A 639 12.01 -8.39 -4.06
N THR A 640 11.68 -7.96 -5.28
CA THR A 640 12.49 -8.15 -6.49
C THR A 640 13.94 -7.67 -6.34
N LEU A 641 14.88 -8.41 -6.93
CA LEU A 641 16.31 -8.17 -6.88
C LEU A 641 16.82 -7.60 -8.22
N ASP A 642 17.98 -6.94 -8.20
CA ASP A 642 18.59 -6.33 -9.39
C ASP A 642 19.14 -7.35 -10.39
N ASN A 643 19.42 -8.56 -9.91
CA ASN A 643 19.82 -9.72 -10.70
C ASN A 643 18.66 -10.65 -11.03
N ASP A 644 17.40 -10.28 -10.74
CA ASP A 644 16.28 -11.14 -11.10
C ASP A 644 16.12 -11.24 -12.60
N VAL A 645 15.83 -12.44 -13.09
CA VAL A 645 15.49 -12.73 -14.49
C VAL A 645 14.36 -13.77 -14.50
N ILE A 646 13.29 -13.49 -15.24
CA ILE A 646 12.13 -14.40 -15.33
C ILE A 646 12.28 -15.34 -16.52
N MET A 647 12.16 -16.64 -16.27
CA MET A 647 11.99 -17.63 -17.32
C MET A 647 10.49 -17.72 -17.71
N GLY A 648 10.12 -16.99 -18.76
CA GLY A 648 8.75 -16.91 -19.28
C GLY A 648 8.41 -18.10 -20.17
N THR A 649 7.67 -19.06 -19.61
CA THR A 649 7.24 -20.29 -20.33
C THR A 649 5.72 -20.36 -20.48
N LEU A 650 4.99 -19.62 -19.65
CA LEU A 650 3.54 -19.66 -19.62
C LEU A 650 2.93 -18.85 -20.77
N PRO A 651 1.87 -19.34 -21.44
CA PRO A 651 1.27 -18.64 -22.57
C PRO A 651 0.65 -17.28 -22.22
N THR A 652 0.82 -16.28 -23.09
CA THR A 652 0.29 -14.91 -22.90
C THR A 652 -1.21 -14.78 -23.12
N PHE A 653 -1.89 -15.80 -23.67
CA PHE A 653 -3.35 -15.86 -23.70
C PHE A 653 -3.97 -16.30 -22.37
N HIS A 654 -3.14 -16.70 -21.41
CA HIS A 654 -3.54 -16.91 -20.02
C HIS A 654 -3.06 -15.75 -19.15
N ALA A 655 -3.88 -15.32 -18.20
CA ALA A 655 -3.54 -14.21 -17.30
C ALA A 655 -2.23 -14.42 -16.53
N PHE A 656 -1.92 -15.68 -16.18
CA PHE A 656 -0.70 -16.01 -15.45
C PHE A 656 0.56 -15.80 -16.30
N GLY A 657 0.54 -16.18 -17.59
CA GLY A 657 1.64 -15.89 -18.51
C GLY A 657 1.68 -14.43 -18.94
N LEU A 658 0.51 -13.81 -19.17
CA LEU A 658 0.42 -12.41 -19.56
C LEU A 658 0.95 -11.49 -18.46
N LEU A 659 0.39 -11.55 -17.25
CA LEU A 659 0.79 -10.64 -16.19
C LEU A 659 2.12 -11.08 -15.55
N ALA A 660 2.14 -12.24 -14.89
CA ALA A 660 3.26 -12.61 -14.02
C ALA A 660 4.55 -12.88 -14.78
N SER A 661 4.47 -13.46 -15.99
CA SER A 661 5.66 -13.80 -16.79
C SER A 661 6.07 -12.74 -17.81
N THR A 662 5.18 -11.78 -18.16
CA THR A 662 5.45 -10.82 -19.24
C THR A 662 5.28 -9.36 -18.81
N LEU A 663 4.07 -8.94 -18.42
CA LEU A 663 3.80 -7.52 -18.17
C LEU A 663 4.43 -7.01 -16.86
N MET A 664 4.32 -7.79 -15.77
CA MET A 664 4.92 -7.46 -14.48
C MET A 664 6.44 -7.26 -14.60
N PRO A 665 7.24 -8.24 -15.07
CA PRO A 665 8.69 -8.05 -15.14
C PRO A 665 9.08 -6.87 -16.03
N LEU A 666 8.45 -6.69 -17.19
CA LEU A 666 8.73 -5.54 -18.06
C LEU A 666 8.42 -4.21 -17.35
N SER A 667 7.29 -4.11 -16.66
CA SER A 667 6.92 -2.90 -15.90
C SER A 667 7.89 -2.57 -14.77
N GLU A 668 8.55 -3.59 -14.22
CA GLU A 668 9.53 -3.49 -13.14
C GLU A 668 10.98 -3.35 -13.65
N GLY A 669 11.22 -3.53 -14.95
CA GLY A 669 12.56 -3.54 -15.53
C GLY A 669 13.33 -4.84 -15.23
N ILE A 670 12.61 -5.93 -14.96
CA ILE A 670 13.16 -7.27 -14.80
C ILE A 670 13.23 -7.92 -16.20
N PRO A 671 14.38 -8.47 -16.61
CA PRO A 671 14.51 -9.14 -17.90
C PRO A 671 13.64 -10.40 -17.99
N ILE A 672 13.13 -10.69 -19.19
CA ILE A 672 12.38 -11.92 -19.49
C ILE A 672 13.12 -12.81 -20.50
N VAL A 673 13.16 -14.12 -20.24
CA VAL A 673 13.69 -15.13 -21.15
C VAL A 673 12.54 -16.01 -21.59
N CYS A 674 12.16 -15.91 -22.85
CA CYS A 674 10.94 -16.50 -23.38
C CYS A 674 11.22 -17.86 -24.04
N HIS A 675 10.33 -18.80 -23.80
CA HIS A 675 10.27 -20.03 -24.56
C HIS A 675 8.80 -20.34 -24.95
N PRO A 676 8.52 -20.63 -26.23
CA PRO A 676 7.16 -20.73 -26.73
C PRO A 676 6.42 -22.00 -26.32
N ASP A 677 7.16 -23.09 -26.03
CA ASP A 677 6.58 -24.39 -25.70
C ASP A 677 6.88 -24.80 -24.25
N PRO A 678 5.90 -24.69 -23.31
CA PRO A 678 6.13 -25.05 -21.92
C PRO A 678 6.44 -26.55 -21.70
N THR A 679 6.28 -27.41 -22.72
CA THR A 679 6.60 -28.83 -22.62
C THR A 679 8.07 -29.14 -22.95
N ASP A 680 8.82 -28.19 -23.52
CA ASP A 680 10.23 -28.38 -23.88
C ASP A 680 11.16 -28.16 -22.67
N ALA A 681 11.11 -29.11 -21.75
CA ALA A 681 11.85 -29.09 -20.50
C ALA A 681 13.35 -28.80 -20.66
N VAL A 682 13.97 -29.35 -21.71
CA VAL A 682 15.42 -29.26 -21.92
C VAL A 682 15.84 -27.88 -22.38
N ASN A 683 15.15 -27.29 -23.35
CA ASN A 683 15.49 -25.94 -23.80
C ASN A 683 15.11 -24.89 -22.75
N ILE A 684 14.05 -25.11 -21.98
CA ILE A 684 13.72 -24.26 -20.82
C ILE A 684 14.85 -24.30 -19.80
N ALA A 685 15.35 -25.48 -19.45
CA ALA A 685 16.48 -25.64 -18.54
C ALA A 685 17.78 -25.00 -19.08
N LYS A 686 18.07 -25.13 -20.38
CA LYS A 686 19.16 -24.40 -21.02
C LYS A 686 18.98 -22.89 -20.95
N GLY A 687 17.75 -22.40 -21.09
CA GLY A 687 17.40 -20.98 -20.94
C GLY A 687 17.69 -20.48 -19.53
N VAL A 688 17.25 -21.22 -18.51
CA VAL A 688 17.53 -20.90 -17.10
C VAL A 688 19.04 -20.85 -16.86
N ALA A 689 19.79 -21.86 -17.29
CA ALA A 689 21.23 -21.92 -17.09
C ALA A 689 21.99 -20.80 -17.83
N ARG A 690 21.63 -20.54 -19.10
CA ARG A 690 22.33 -19.58 -19.97
C ARG A 690 22.16 -18.14 -19.52
N TYR A 691 20.97 -17.79 -19.03
CA TYR A 691 20.61 -16.42 -18.65
C TYR A 691 20.50 -16.23 -17.14
N GLU A 692 20.95 -17.22 -16.36
CA GLU A 692 20.89 -17.24 -14.90
C GLU A 692 19.49 -16.87 -14.37
N ALA A 693 18.43 -17.43 -14.98
CA ALA A 693 17.07 -17.10 -14.58
C ALA A 693 16.87 -17.44 -13.09
N THR A 694 16.28 -16.50 -12.35
CA THR A 694 16.10 -16.59 -10.90
C THR A 694 14.65 -16.93 -10.53
N LEU A 695 13.69 -16.62 -11.41
CA LEU A 695 12.27 -16.82 -11.19
C LEU A 695 11.69 -17.72 -12.29
N LEU A 696 11.00 -18.78 -11.88
CA LEU A 696 10.24 -19.67 -12.78
C LEU A 696 8.83 -19.86 -12.26
N PHE A 697 7.85 -19.54 -13.10
CA PHE A 697 6.43 -19.79 -12.84
C PHE A 697 5.94 -20.93 -13.74
N GLY A 698 5.19 -21.86 -13.17
CA GLY A 698 4.74 -23.06 -13.89
C GLY A 698 3.46 -23.65 -13.32
N THR A 699 2.88 -24.60 -14.03
CA THR A 699 1.85 -25.50 -13.50
C THR A 699 2.54 -26.72 -12.85
N GLY A 700 1.85 -27.42 -11.95
CA GLY A 700 2.38 -28.66 -11.36
C GLY A 700 2.75 -29.69 -12.45
N THR A 701 1.99 -29.73 -13.53
CA THR A 701 2.18 -30.58 -14.70
C THR A 701 3.48 -30.28 -15.45
N PHE A 702 3.76 -29.01 -15.75
CA PHE A 702 5.03 -28.66 -16.41
C PHE A 702 6.23 -28.87 -15.48
N LEU A 703 6.10 -28.51 -14.20
CA LEU A 703 7.18 -28.71 -13.22
C LEU A 703 7.51 -30.19 -13.01
N ARG A 704 6.50 -31.07 -13.03
CA ARG A 704 6.67 -32.53 -13.03
C ARG A 704 7.45 -32.99 -14.26
N LEU A 705 7.11 -32.51 -15.45
CA LEU A 705 7.82 -32.83 -16.69
C LEU A 705 9.30 -32.46 -16.60
N TYR A 706 9.62 -31.29 -16.02
CA TYR A 706 11.01 -30.86 -15.84
C TYR A 706 11.77 -31.75 -14.84
N ALA A 707 11.11 -32.13 -13.74
CA ALA A 707 11.69 -33.00 -12.73
C ALA A 707 11.93 -34.42 -13.25
N LYS A 708 10.99 -35.02 -13.99
CA LYS A 708 11.12 -36.38 -14.52
C LYS A 708 12.08 -36.50 -15.70
N ASN A 709 12.33 -35.42 -16.44
CA ASN A 709 13.18 -35.48 -17.63
C ASN A 709 14.68 -35.68 -17.27
N SER A 710 15.25 -36.83 -17.60
CA SER A 710 16.64 -37.19 -17.29
C SER A 710 17.69 -36.30 -17.95
N ARG A 711 17.36 -35.61 -19.05
CA ARG A 711 18.27 -34.67 -19.74
C ARG A 711 18.38 -33.32 -19.06
N VAL A 712 17.50 -33.01 -18.10
CA VAL A 712 17.56 -31.79 -17.29
C VAL A 712 18.51 -32.03 -16.11
N HIS A 713 19.74 -31.53 -16.23
CA HIS A 713 20.76 -31.67 -15.18
C HIS A 713 20.47 -30.72 -14.00
N PRO A 714 20.71 -31.11 -12.74
CA PRO A 714 20.42 -30.26 -11.58
C PRO A 714 21.01 -28.84 -11.63
N LEU A 715 22.25 -28.72 -12.11
CA LEU A 715 22.94 -27.43 -12.29
C LEU A 715 22.18 -26.46 -13.22
N MET A 716 21.36 -26.95 -14.14
CA MET A 716 20.62 -26.08 -15.06
C MET A 716 19.57 -25.20 -14.35
N PHE A 717 19.13 -25.60 -13.15
CA PHE A 717 18.16 -24.88 -12.33
C PHE A 717 18.79 -24.27 -11.06
N GLN A 718 20.12 -24.23 -10.97
CA GLN A 718 20.82 -23.77 -9.77
C GLN A 718 20.54 -22.29 -9.44
N SER A 719 20.44 -21.43 -10.46
CA SER A 719 20.19 -19.98 -10.32
C SER A 719 18.79 -19.63 -9.81
N LEU A 720 17.82 -20.56 -9.93
CA LEU A 720 16.45 -20.32 -9.50
C LEU A 720 16.41 -20.09 -7.99
N ARG A 721 15.97 -18.90 -7.58
CA ARG A 721 15.68 -18.61 -6.18
C ARG A 721 14.24 -18.98 -5.85
N TYR A 722 13.29 -18.71 -6.74
CA TYR A 722 11.88 -19.05 -6.58
C TYR A 722 11.35 -19.88 -7.75
N VAL A 723 10.60 -20.92 -7.41
CA VAL A 723 9.81 -21.70 -8.37
C VAL A 723 8.38 -21.77 -7.83
N VAL A 724 7.45 -21.09 -8.49
CA VAL A 724 6.06 -20.98 -8.05
C VAL A 724 5.17 -21.80 -8.98
N ALA A 725 4.50 -22.79 -8.40
CA ALA A 725 3.43 -23.53 -9.01
C ALA A 725 2.10 -22.77 -8.83
N GLY A 726 1.29 -22.71 -9.87
CA GLY A 726 -0.04 -22.14 -9.79
C GLY A 726 -0.97 -22.67 -10.87
N ALA A 727 -2.19 -22.15 -10.88
CA ALA A 727 -3.27 -22.50 -11.80
C ALA A 727 -3.88 -23.90 -11.59
N GLU A 728 -3.22 -24.82 -10.90
CA GLU A 728 -3.76 -26.13 -10.50
C GLU A 728 -3.20 -26.56 -9.14
N LYS A 729 -3.83 -27.55 -8.51
CA LYS A 729 -3.38 -28.13 -7.24
C LYS A 729 -2.02 -28.78 -7.43
N LEU A 730 -1.02 -28.43 -6.62
CA LEU A 730 0.29 -29.05 -6.68
C LEU A 730 0.28 -30.41 -5.97
N ALA A 731 0.59 -31.47 -6.71
CA ALA A 731 0.72 -32.81 -6.12
C ALA A 731 1.96 -32.89 -5.20
N PRO A 732 1.85 -33.50 -4.00
CA PRO A 732 2.98 -33.68 -3.08
C PRO A 732 4.18 -34.40 -3.71
N GLU A 733 3.92 -35.37 -4.60
CA GLU A 733 4.96 -36.06 -5.37
C GLU A 733 5.83 -35.09 -6.18
N VAL A 734 5.22 -34.09 -6.84
CA VAL A 734 5.95 -33.11 -7.65
C VAL A 734 6.83 -32.23 -6.77
N ARG A 735 6.36 -31.85 -5.57
CA ARG A 735 7.18 -31.14 -4.57
C ARG A 735 8.42 -31.95 -4.21
N ARG A 736 8.23 -33.24 -3.91
CA ARG A 736 9.32 -34.15 -3.56
C ARG A 736 10.30 -34.35 -4.72
N LEU A 737 9.81 -34.67 -5.92
CA LEU A 737 10.66 -34.89 -7.10
C LEU A 737 11.53 -33.66 -7.42
N PHE A 738 10.96 -32.46 -7.34
CA PHE A 738 11.68 -31.23 -7.63
C PHE A 738 12.71 -30.91 -6.54
N LEU A 739 12.37 -31.16 -5.26
CA LEU A 739 13.30 -31.00 -4.14
C LEU A 739 14.46 -31.99 -4.22
N ASP A 740 14.17 -33.28 -4.42
CA ASP A 740 15.17 -34.35 -4.44
C ASP A 740 16.16 -34.17 -5.61
N LYS A 741 15.67 -33.76 -6.79
CA LYS A 741 16.52 -33.57 -7.97
C LYS A 741 17.27 -32.24 -8.00
N PHE A 742 16.62 -31.13 -7.63
CA PHE A 742 17.16 -29.79 -7.83
C PHE A 742 17.54 -29.06 -6.52
N GLY A 743 17.17 -29.59 -5.36
CA GLY A 743 17.34 -28.91 -4.07
C GLY A 743 16.47 -27.65 -3.93
N LYS A 744 15.39 -27.54 -4.70
CA LYS A 744 14.53 -26.35 -4.75
C LYS A 744 13.14 -26.67 -4.19
N LYS A 745 12.68 -25.84 -3.26
CA LYS A 745 11.31 -25.91 -2.75
C LYS A 745 10.35 -25.29 -3.77
N LEU A 746 9.28 -26.02 -4.11
CA LEU A 746 8.17 -25.47 -4.88
C LEU A 746 7.24 -24.69 -3.96
N LEU A 747 6.92 -23.47 -4.35
CA LEU A 747 5.95 -22.60 -3.68
C LEU A 747 4.62 -22.70 -4.43
N GLU A 748 3.50 -22.55 -3.72
CA GLU A 748 2.16 -22.51 -4.35
C GLU A 748 1.61 -21.08 -4.34
N GLY A 749 1.00 -20.69 -5.46
CA GLY A 749 0.23 -19.45 -5.59
C GLY A 749 -1.15 -19.72 -6.19
N TYR A 750 -2.10 -18.88 -5.81
CA TYR A 750 -3.49 -18.99 -6.21
C TYR A 750 -4.05 -17.68 -6.75
N GLY A 751 -5.04 -17.81 -7.63
CA GLY A 751 -5.64 -16.71 -8.33
C GLY A 751 -6.52 -17.18 -9.48
N ALA A 752 -7.31 -16.25 -10.01
CA ALA A 752 -8.16 -16.44 -11.19
C ALA A 752 -7.91 -15.34 -12.20
N THR A 753 -8.29 -15.52 -13.46
CA THR A 753 -8.18 -14.45 -14.46
C THR A 753 -8.95 -13.20 -13.99
N GLU A 754 -10.08 -13.40 -13.34
CA GLU A 754 -10.94 -12.38 -12.73
C GLU A 754 -10.27 -11.59 -11.57
N THR A 755 -9.08 -11.99 -11.11
CA THR A 755 -8.28 -11.30 -10.09
C THR A 755 -6.91 -10.84 -10.61
N SER A 756 -6.74 -10.79 -11.93
CA SER A 756 -5.66 -10.17 -12.69
C SER A 756 -4.19 -10.67 -12.66
N PRO A 757 -3.80 -11.94 -12.37
CA PRO A 757 -4.54 -13.04 -11.79
C PRO A 757 -4.20 -13.34 -10.33
N VAL A 758 -3.08 -12.86 -9.79
CA VAL A 758 -2.52 -13.44 -8.55
C VAL A 758 -3.23 -12.87 -7.34
N ALA A 759 -3.70 -13.73 -6.44
CA ALA A 759 -4.40 -13.33 -5.20
C ALA A 759 -3.61 -13.69 -3.94
N SER A 760 -2.93 -14.84 -3.92
CA SER A 760 -2.04 -15.27 -2.83
C SER A 760 -0.82 -16.01 -3.35
N VAL A 761 0.21 -16.08 -2.51
CA VAL A 761 1.40 -16.87 -2.77
C VAL A 761 2.12 -17.25 -1.47
N ASN A 762 2.64 -18.48 -1.41
CA ASN A 762 3.62 -18.88 -0.41
C ASN A 762 4.99 -18.29 -0.77
N LEU A 763 5.71 -17.75 0.21
CA LEU A 763 7.05 -17.20 0.04
C LEU A 763 8.03 -17.90 1.00
N PRO A 764 9.34 -17.95 0.68
CA PRO A 764 10.29 -18.56 1.60
C PRO A 764 10.38 -17.80 2.92
N ASP A 765 10.37 -18.56 4.02
CA ASP A 765 10.49 -18.02 5.36
C ASP A 765 11.77 -17.18 5.52
N GLN A 766 11.69 -16.15 6.36
CA GLN A 766 12.79 -15.22 6.58
C GLN A 766 13.26 -15.29 8.02
N LEU A 767 14.58 -15.43 8.24
CA LEU A 767 15.18 -15.37 9.56
C LEU A 767 15.49 -13.91 9.94
N ASP A 768 14.93 -13.45 11.05
CA ASP A 768 15.43 -12.25 11.71
C ASP A 768 16.65 -12.58 12.55
N THR A 769 17.84 -12.34 11.98
CA THR A 769 19.13 -12.57 12.63
C THR A 769 19.37 -11.73 13.88
N ARG A 770 18.57 -10.69 14.13
CA ARG A 770 18.68 -9.89 15.35
C ARG A 770 18.00 -10.55 16.55
N TYR A 771 16.88 -11.24 16.31
CA TYR A 771 16.07 -11.85 17.37
C TYR A 771 16.00 -13.37 17.27
N TRP A 772 16.66 -13.94 16.27
CA TRP A 772 16.64 -15.36 15.94
C TRP A 772 15.22 -15.91 15.80
N LYS A 773 14.33 -15.10 15.21
CA LYS A 773 12.93 -15.45 14.95
C LYS A 773 12.69 -15.68 13.47
N VAL A 774 11.96 -16.74 13.16
CA VAL A 774 11.50 -17.03 11.80
C VAL A 774 10.19 -16.28 11.55
N GLN A 775 10.13 -15.50 10.49
CA GLN A 775 8.89 -15.01 9.91
C GLN A 775 8.43 -16.04 8.88
N ALA A 776 7.42 -16.82 9.26
CA ALA A 776 6.81 -17.81 8.38
C ALA A 776 6.04 -17.10 7.25
N ALA A 777 6.31 -17.50 6.02
CA ALA A 777 5.60 -17.04 4.83
C ALA A 777 5.24 -18.19 3.88
N ASN A 778 5.64 -19.43 4.23
CA ASN A 778 5.27 -20.63 3.53
C ASN A 778 4.63 -21.64 4.50
N LYS A 779 3.48 -22.19 4.10
CA LYS A 779 2.84 -23.31 4.78
C LYS A 779 2.43 -24.36 3.76
N GLU A 780 3.04 -25.54 3.84
CA GLU A 780 2.76 -26.62 2.90
C GLU A 780 1.28 -27.06 3.00
N GLY A 781 0.68 -27.37 1.86
CA GLY A 781 -0.76 -27.65 1.75
C GLY A 781 -1.64 -26.42 1.62
N THR A 782 -1.09 -25.21 1.76
CA THR A 782 -1.81 -23.95 1.54
C THR A 782 -1.39 -23.30 0.23
N VAL A 783 -2.16 -22.32 -0.23
CA VAL A 783 -1.82 -21.45 -1.37
C VAL A 783 -1.27 -20.09 -0.93
N GLY A 784 -0.81 -20.01 0.32
CA GLY A 784 -0.12 -18.87 0.89
C GLY A 784 -1.01 -17.78 1.47
N LEU A 785 -0.37 -16.69 1.86
CA LEU A 785 -1.02 -15.48 2.36
C LEU A 785 -1.51 -14.61 1.20
N PRO A 786 -2.57 -13.80 1.40
CA PRO A 786 -3.03 -12.85 0.39
C PRO A 786 -1.90 -11.87 0.02
N LEU A 787 -1.93 -11.41 -1.23
CA LEU A 787 -1.06 -10.31 -1.66
C LEU A 787 -1.41 -9.02 -0.90
N PRO A 788 -0.48 -8.06 -0.76
CA PRO A 788 -0.77 -6.77 -0.15
C PRO A 788 -2.00 -6.09 -0.78
N GLY A 789 -2.98 -5.67 0.02
CA GLY A 789 -4.22 -5.07 -0.49
C GLY A 789 -5.27 -6.06 -0.99
N THR A 790 -5.01 -7.36 -0.85
CA THR A 790 -5.98 -8.44 -1.08
C THR A 790 -6.49 -8.96 0.25
N SER A 791 -7.76 -9.33 0.30
CA SER A 791 -8.37 -10.02 1.43
C SER A 791 -9.16 -11.24 0.96
N PHE A 792 -9.20 -12.26 1.80
CA PHE A 792 -10.05 -13.43 1.62
C PHE A 792 -11.18 -13.40 2.63
N ARG A 793 -12.37 -13.79 2.19
CA ARG A 793 -13.51 -14.03 3.06
C ARG A 793 -14.10 -15.40 2.72
N ILE A 794 -14.27 -16.22 3.75
CA ILE A 794 -14.88 -17.53 3.61
C ILE A 794 -16.34 -17.40 4.00
N VAL A 795 -17.25 -17.75 3.11
CA VAL A 795 -18.69 -17.53 3.32
C VAL A 795 -19.51 -18.79 3.06
N ASP A 796 -20.71 -18.84 3.62
CA ASP A 796 -21.72 -19.77 3.16
C ASP A 796 -22.08 -19.47 1.69
N PRO A 797 -22.09 -20.46 0.80
CA PRO A 797 -22.33 -20.23 -0.64
C PRO A 797 -23.73 -19.70 -0.96
N ASN A 798 -24.72 -19.88 -0.09
CA ASN A 798 -26.10 -19.47 -0.31
C ASN A 798 -26.41 -18.13 0.35
N THR A 799 -26.03 -17.96 1.63
CA THR A 799 -26.34 -16.73 2.39
C THR A 799 -25.28 -15.65 2.23
N LEU A 800 -24.06 -16.01 1.82
CA LEU A 800 -22.87 -15.16 1.81
C LEU A 800 -22.47 -14.62 3.19
N GLU A 801 -22.98 -15.20 4.26
CA GLU A 801 -22.55 -14.89 5.62
C GLU A 801 -21.12 -15.41 5.86
N THR A 802 -20.32 -14.63 6.58
CA THR A 802 -18.93 -14.99 6.88
C THR A 802 -18.89 -16.17 7.85
N LEU A 803 -18.15 -17.22 7.48
CA LEU A 803 -17.95 -18.38 8.34
C LEU A 803 -16.78 -18.16 9.31
N PRO A 804 -16.75 -18.87 10.46
CA PRO A 804 -15.62 -18.83 11.39
C PRO A 804 -14.30 -19.27 10.74
N THR A 805 -13.18 -18.78 11.29
CA THR A 805 -11.83 -19.20 10.89
C THR A 805 -11.69 -20.74 10.98
N GLY A 806 -11.09 -21.33 9.96
CA GLY A 806 -10.93 -22.79 9.82
C GLY A 806 -12.14 -23.54 9.26
N ALA A 807 -13.32 -22.92 9.16
CA ALA A 807 -14.48 -23.55 8.52
C ALA A 807 -14.38 -23.51 6.99
N ASP A 808 -14.78 -24.59 6.33
CA ASP A 808 -14.79 -24.65 4.86
C ASP A 808 -16.02 -23.97 4.27
N GLY A 809 -15.81 -23.01 3.37
CA GLY A 809 -16.88 -22.31 2.66
C GLY A 809 -16.46 -21.84 1.28
N LEU A 810 -17.30 -21.03 0.65
CA LEU A 810 -16.97 -20.36 -0.61
C LEU A 810 -15.90 -19.30 -0.39
N ILE A 811 -14.82 -19.37 -1.17
CA ILE A 811 -13.74 -18.39 -1.13
C ILE A 811 -14.17 -17.16 -1.93
N LEU A 812 -14.24 -16.01 -1.25
CA LEU A 812 -14.35 -14.70 -1.87
C LEU A 812 -12.98 -14.02 -1.89
N ILE A 813 -12.65 -13.38 -3.01
CA ILE A 813 -11.42 -12.58 -3.15
C ILE A 813 -11.80 -11.12 -3.34
N GLY A 814 -11.35 -10.27 -2.43
CA GLY A 814 -11.48 -8.82 -2.51
C GLY A 814 -10.13 -8.17 -2.77
N GLY A 815 -10.08 -7.20 -3.68
CA GLY A 815 -8.95 -6.30 -3.87
C GLY A 815 -9.10 -5.39 -5.09
N PRO A 816 -8.24 -4.37 -5.25
CA PRO A 816 -8.22 -3.51 -6.44
C PRO A 816 -7.86 -4.28 -7.72
N GLN A 817 -7.37 -5.51 -7.62
CA GLN A 817 -7.08 -6.39 -8.74
C GLN A 817 -8.30 -7.12 -9.34
N VAL A 818 -9.47 -7.03 -8.69
CA VAL A 818 -10.71 -7.66 -9.17
C VAL A 818 -11.12 -7.02 -10.51
N MET A 819 -11.43 -7.87 -11.50
CA MET A 819 -11.76 -7.49 -12.88
C MET A 819 -12.83 -6.41 -13.00
N LYS A 820 -12.90 -5.77 -14.15
CA LYS A 820 -14.01 -4.88 -14.50
C LYS A 820 -15.32 -5.67 -14.59
N GLY A 821 -15.33 -6.77 -15.35
CA GLY A 821 -16.47 -7.65 -15.51
C GLY A 821 -16.32 -8.61 -16.69
N TYR A 822 -17.38 -9.35 -17.01
CA TYR A 822 -17.45 -10.14 -18.23
C TYR A 822 -17.94 -9.28 -19.41
N LEU A 823 -17.22 -9.40 -20.53
CA LEU A 823 -17.46 -8.67 -21.77
C LEU A 823 -18.90 -8.90 -22.26
N ASN A 824 -19.63 -7.80 -22.47
CA ASN A 824 -21.02 -7.82 -22.94
C ASN A 824 -21.97 -8.72 -22.11
N ALA A 825 -21.65 -8.95 -20.83
CA ALA A 825 -22.40 -9.85 -19.96
C ALA A 825 -22.54 -9.30 -18.52
N PRO A 826 -23.26 -8.19 -18.32
CA PRO A 826 -23.44 -7.57 -17.00
C PRO A 826 -24.17 -8.49 -16.00
N GLU A 827 -25.15 -9.27 -16.46
CA GLU A 827 -25.88 -10.22 -15.59
C GLU A 827 -24.96 -11.31 -15.03
N LYS A 828 -24.10 -11.90 -15.88
CA LYS A 828 -23.09 -12.87 -15.44
C LYS A 828 -22.06 -12.25 -14.51
N THR A 829 -21.77 -10.96 -14.69
CA THR A 829 -20.88 -10.20 -13.80
C THR A 829 -21.50 -10.04 -12.41
N ALA A 830 -22.77 -9.64 -12.34
CA ALA A 830 -23.51 -9.49 -11.09
C ALA A 830 -23.66 -10.81 -10.31
N GLN A 831 -23.67 -11.96 -11.00
CA GLN A 831 -23.71 -13.27 -10.35
C GLN A 831 -22.42 -13.59 -9.58
N VAL A 832 -21.25 -13.21 -10.13
CA VAL A 832 -19.93 -13.57 -9.57
C VAL A 832 -19.27 -12.44 -8.78
N ILE A 833 -19.74 -11.20 -8.89
CA ILE A 833 -19.25 -10.07 -8.10
C ILE A 833 -20.27 -9.74 -7.02
N ALA A 834 -19.89 -9.93 -5.76
CA ALA A 834 -20.63 -9.43 -4.61
C ALA A 834 -20.07 -8.08 -4.16
N GLU A 835 -20.92 -7.22 -3.61
CA GLU A 835 -20.50 -5.95 -3.02
C GLU A 835 -20.87 -5.89 -1.53
N PHE A 836 -19.86 -5.69 -0.68
CA PHE A 836 -20.01 -5.57 0.78
C PHE A 836 -19.24 -4.34 1.24
N ASP A 837 -19.85 -3.51 2.09
CA ASP A 837 -19.18 -2.32 2.66
C ASP A 837 -18.52 -1.39 1.61
N GLY A 838 -19.11 -1.30 0.41
CA GLY A 838 -18.57 -0.53 -0.72
C GLY A 838 -17.37 -1.18 -1.42
N GLN A 839 -17.12 -2.46 -1.20
CA GLN A 839 -16.00 -3.22 -1.77
C GLN A 839 -16.50 -4.35 -2.68
N ARG A 840 -15.78 -4.61 -3.79
CA ARG A 840 -16.09 -5.68 -4.75
C ARG A 840 -15.34 -6.97 -4.39
N TRP A 841 -16.08 -8.06 -4.33
CA TRP A 841 -15.61 -9.40 -3.99
C TRP A 841 -15.95 -10.38 -5.09
N TYR A 842 -14.95 -11.08 -5.61
CA TYR A 842 -15.14 -12.12 -6.62
C TYR A 842 -15.44 -13.47 -5.96
N LYS A 843 -16.58 -14.07 -6.33
CA LYS A 843 -16.99 -15.43 -5.97
C LYS A 843 -16.24 -16.42 -6.86
N THR A 844 -15.26 -17.11 -6.29
CA THR A 844 -14.32 -17.97 -7.04
C THR A 844 -14.94 -19.27 -7.57
N GLY A 845 -16.01 -19.74 -6.92
CA GLY A 845 -16.53 -21.10 -7.09
C GLY A 845 -15.64 -22.17 -6.45
N ASP A 846 -14.60 -21.78 -5.72
CA ASP A 846 -13.68 -22.65 -5.00
C ASP A 846 -14.11 -22.73 -3.52
N LYS A 847 -14.03 -23.93 -2.93
CA LYS A 847 -14.29 -24.20 -1.52
C LYS A 847 -12.96 -24.26 -0.76
N GLY A 848 -12.88 -23.59 0.38
CA GLY A 848 -11.68 -23.61 1.21
C GLY A 848 -11.88 -22.90 2.55
N HIS A 849 -10.80 -22.81 3.31
CA HIS A 849 -10.77 -22.14 4.61
C HIS A 849 -9.49 -21.32 4.78
N VAL A 850 -9.57 -20.31 5.65
CA VAL A 850 -8.42 -19.53 6.11
C VAL A 850 -8.12 -19.94 7.54
N ASP A 851 -6.85 -20.18 7.87
CA ASP A 851 -6.41 -20.50 9.22
C ASP A 851 -6.17 -19.26 10.10
N GLU A 852 -5.81 -19.46 11.37
CA GLU A 852 -5.57 -18.35 12.32
C GLU A 852 -4.42 -17.42 11.89
N ASP A 853 -3.49 -17.92 11.08
CA ASP A 853 -2.35 -17.18 10.54
C ASP A 853 -2.68 -16.49 9.21
N GLY A 854 -3.88 -16.68 8.66
CA GLY A 854 -4.33 -16.08 7.42
C GLY A 854 -3.93 -16.85 6.15
N PHE A 855 -3.37 -18.06 6.27
CA PHE A 855 -3.07 -18.89 5.10
C PHE A 855 -4.35 -19.51 4.54
N LEU A 856 -4.48 -19.48 3.22
CA LEU A 856 -5.62 -20.04 2.51
C LEU A 856 -5.36 -21.49 2.11
N THR A 857 -6.27 -22.40 2.45
CA THR A 857 -6.28 -23.78 1.97
C THR A 857 -7.44 -23.96 1.00
N ILE A 858 -7.17 -24.53 -0.18
CA ILE A 858 -8.21 -24.89 -1.16
C ILE A 858 -8.54 -26.36 -0.96
N VAL A 859 -9.81 -26.65 -0.67
CA VAL A 859 -10.31 -28.01 -0.50
C VAL A 859 -10.63 -28.62 -1.87
N ASP A 860 -11.54 -27.99 -2.62
CA ASP A 860 -11.89 -28.38 -3.99
C ASP A 860 -12.75 -27.27 -4.65
N ARG A 861 -13.25 -27.50 -5.86
CA ARG A 861 -14.23 -26.66 -6.55
C ARG A 861 -15.65 -27.09 -6.27
N TYR A 862 -16.60 -26.16 -6.09
CA TYR A 862 -18.02 -26.49 -5.94
C TYR A 862 -18.57 -27.29 -7.13
N SER A 863 -18.13 -26.97 -8.36
CA SER A 863 -18.47 -27.74 -9.57
C SER A 863 -17.80 -29.11 -9.66
N ARG A 864 -16.89 -29.42 -8.75
CA ARG A 864 -16.13 -30.68 -8.65
C ARG A 864 -16.59 -31.53 -7.46
N PHE A 865 -17.77 -31.25 -6.91
CA PHE A 865 -18.47 -32.13 -5.98
C PHE A 865 -19.62 -32.83 -6.69
N ALA A 866 -19.75 -34.13 -6.44
CA ALA A 866 -20.98 -34.87 -6.70
C ALA A 866 -21.90 -34.78 -5.49
N LYS A 867 -23.17 -34.42 -5.69
CA LYS A 867 -24.20 -34.42 -4.65
C LYS A 867 -24.89 -35.79 -4.62
N LEU A 868 -24.40 -36.69 -3.77
CA LEU A 868 -24.86 -38.08 -3.69
C LEU A 868 -25.66 -38.28 -2.40
N GLY A 869 -26.98 -38.46 -2.52
CA GLY A 869 -27.84 -38.78 -1.37
C GLY A 869 -27.81 -37.72 -0.25
N GLY A 870 -27.58 -36.46 -0.59
CA GLY A 870 -27.47 -35.34 0.36
C GLY A 870 -26.05 -35.01 0.83
N GLU A 871 -25.06 -35.88 0.54
CA GLU A 871 -23.65 -35.61 0.83
C GLU A 871 -22.93 -34.99 -0.37
N MET A 872 -21.94 -34.12 -0.11
CA MET A 872 -21.05 -33.60 -1.14
C MET A 872 -19.74 -34.40 -1.18
N VAL A 873 -19.57 -35.20 -2.23
CA VAL A 873 -18.37 -36.01 -2.45
C VAL A 873 -17.44 -35.31 -3.44
N SER A 874 -16.21 -35.02 -3.00
CA SER A 874 -15.18 -34.40 -3.86
C SER A 874 -14.75 -35.39 -4.95
N LEU A 875 -14.93 -35.01 -6.22
CA LEU A 875 -14.48 -35.79 -7.36
C LEU A 875 -12.96 -35.90 -7.39
N THR A 876 -12.25 -34.86 -6.98
CA THR A 876 -10.78 -34.86 -6.90
C THR A 876 -10.26 -35.81 -5.81
N ALA A 877 -10.95 -35.90 -4.66
CA ALA A 877 -10.62 -36.87 -3.62
C ALA A 877 -10.84 -38.31 -4.08
N VAL A 878 -11.93 -38.56 -4.83
CA VAL A 878 -12.18 -39.85 -5.48
C VAL A 878 -11.04 -40.21 -6.42
N GLU A 879 -10.65 -39.30 -7.31
CA GLU A 879 -9.53 -39.50 -8.23
C GLU A 879 -8.21 -39.82 -7.50
N GLN A 880 -7.92 -39.14 -6.39
CA GLN A 880 -6.71 -39.38 -5.60
C GLN A 880 -6.73 -40.75 -4.91
N GLN A 881 -7.86 -41.12 -4.29
CA GLN A 881 -8.01 -42.43 -3.64
C GLN A 881 -7.96 -43.57 -4.67
N VAL A 882 -8.53 -43.39 -5.86
CA VAL A 882 -8.43 -44.39 -6.95
C VAL A 882 -6.95 -44.64 -7.30
N ARG A 883 -6.15 -43.58 -7.50
CA ARG A 883 -4.71 -43.72 -7.78
C ARG A 883 -3.97 -44.45 -6.66
N GLN A 884 -4.30 -44.16 -5.41
CA GLN A 884 -3.68 -44.81 -4.25
C GLN A 884 -4.04 -46.29 -4.15
N ILE A 885 -5.32 -46.66 -4.30
CA ILE A 885 -5.77 -48.05 -4.17
C ILE A 885 -5.29 -48.91 -5.34
N LEU A 886 -5.23 -48.34 -6.54
CA LEU A 886 -4.71 -49.04 -7.71
C LEU A 886 -3.17 -49.08 -7.77
N ASP A 887 -2.50 -48.44 -6.81
CA ASP A 887 -1.04 -48.29 -6.75
C ASP A 887 -0.44 -47.75 -8.06
N ASP A 888 -1.17 -46.82 -8.69
CA ASP A 888 -0.77 -46.17 -9.94
C ASP A 888 -0.98 -44.66 -9.82
N ALA A 889 0.09 -43.98 -9.40
CA ALA A 889 0.13 -42.53 -9.26
C ALA A 889 0.07 -41.80 -10.61
N GLU A 890 0.48 -42.45 -11.71
CA GLU A 890 0.52 -41.88 -13.05
C GLU A 890 -0.75 -42.13 -13.86
N LEU A 891 -1.70 -42.88 -13.27
CA LEU A 891 -2.96 -43.18 -13.91
C LEU A 891 -3.70 -41.90 -14.28
N GLU A 892 -3.81 -41.68 -15.59
CA GLU A 892 -4.61 -40.59 -16.13
C GLU A 892 -6.08 -40.96 -15.99
N LEU A 893 -6.78 -40.22 -15.14
CA LEU A 893 -8.19 -40.42 -14.88
C LEU A 893 -8.87 -39.09 -14.56
N VAL A 894 -10.17 -39.05 -14.81
CA VAL A 894 -11.04 -37.93 -14.43
C VAL A 894 -12.39 -38.46 -13.98
N ALA A 895 -12.84 -38.02 -12.82
CA ALA A 895 -14.18 -38.25 -12.32
C ALA A 895 -15.08 -37.07 -12.72
N VAL A 896 -16.28 -37.37 -13.19
CA VAL A 896 -17.33 -36.39 -13.52
C VAL A 896 -18.63 -36.78 -12.84
N ASN A 897 -19.44 -35.79 -12.48
CA ASN A 897 -20.78 -36.01 -11.93
C ASN A 897 -21.83 -35.93 -13.05
N LEU A 898 -22.77 -36.88 -13.04
CA LEU A 898 -23.94 -36.92 -13.92
C LEU A 898 -25.21 -37.06 -13.08
N PRO A 899 -26.38 -36.62 -13.59
CA PRO A 899 -27.66 -36.85 -12.91
C PRO A 899 -27.93 -38.35 -12.67
N ASP A 900 -28.55 -38.68 -11.54
CA ASP A 900 -28.99 -40.02 -11.16
C ASP A 900 -30.34 -39.97 -10.44
N ASP A 901 -31.31 -40.74 -10.92
CA ASP A 901 -32.68 -40.70 -10.41
C ASP A 901 -32.81 -41.16 -8.94
N LYS A 902 -31.84 -41.93 -8.41
CA LYS A 902 -31.89 -42.49 -7.06
C LYS A 902 -31.09 -41.67 -6.05
N LYS A 903 -29.93 -41.18 -6.45
CA LYS A 903 -28.98 -40.48 -5.57
C LYS A 903 -28.87 -38.98 -5.83
N GLY A 904 -29.64 -38.45 -6.78
CA GLY A 904 -29.54 -37.08 -7.27
C GLY A 904 -28.46 -36.97 -8.34
N GLU A 905 -27.22 -37.31 -7.98
CA GLU A 905 -26.10 -37.45 -8.91
C GLU A 905 -25.44 -38.83 -8.78
N LYS A 906 -24.56 -39.16 -9.73
CA LYS A 906 -23.65 -40.30 -9.71
C LYS A 906 -22.27 -39.91 -10.23
N ILE A 907 -21.25 -40.65 -9.81
CA ILE A 907 -19.86 -40.44 -10.23
C ILE A 907 -19.54 -41.38 -11.39
N VAL A 908 -19.11 -40.82 -12.52
CA VAL A 908 -18.52 -41.57 -13.64
C VAL A 908 -17.02 -41.32 -13.67
N LEU A 909 -16.24 -42.39 -13.67
CA LEU A 909 -14.78 -42.32 -13.75
C LEU A 909 -14.32 -42.69 -15.17
N LEU A 910 -13.63 -41.77 -15.82
CA LEU A 910 -12.95 -42.01 -17.09
C LEU A 910 -11.48 -42.31 -16.80
N MET A 911 -10.93 -43.38 -17.36
CA MET A 911 -9.55 -43.82 -17.14
C MET A 911 -8.85 -44.02 -18.49
N ALA A 912 -7.62 -43.54 -18.63
CA ALA A 912 -6.81 -43.82 -19.81
C ALA A 912 -6.30 -45.27 -19.81
N GLY A 913 -6.25 -45.89 -20.99
CA GLY A 913 -5.89 -47.29 -21.17
C GLY A 913 -7.08 -48.24 -21.10
N THR A 914 -6.81 -49.55 -21.08
CA THR A 914 -7.84 -50.59 -21.04
C THR A 914 -7.98 -51.15 -19.64
N HIS A 915 -9.10 -50.86 -18.99
CA HIS A 915 -9.43 -51.31 -17.64
C HIS A 915 -10.78 -52.03 -17.63
N ASP A 916 -10.87 -53.13 -16.87
CA ASP A 916 -12.13 -53.80 -16.58
C ASP A 916 -12.84 -53.10 -15.41
N GLU A 917 -14.02 -52.55 -15.67
CA GLU A 917 -14.85 -51.85 -14.71
C GLU A 917 -15.14 -52.69 -13.45
N ALA A 918 -15.44 -53.98 -13.61
CA ALA A 918 -15.81 -54.85 -12.48
C ALA A 918 -14.60 -55.12 -11.58
N ALA A 919 -13.44 -55.40 -12.19
CA ALA A 919 -12.19 -55.60 -11.47
C ALA A 919 -11.75 -54.34 -10.71
N VAL A 920 -11.82 -53.16 -11.34
CA VAL A 920 -11.46 -51.89 -10.70
C VAL A 920 -12.40 -51.59 -9.53
N LYS A 921 -13.72 -51.71 -9.71
CA LYS A 921 -14.68 -51.52 -8.61
C LYS A 921 -14.44 -52.45 -7.42
N ARG A 922 -14.14 -53.73 -7.69
CA ARG A 922 -13.81 -54.69 -6.63
C ARG A 922 -12.55 -54.27 -5.86
N LYS A 923 -11.48 -53.87 -6.57
CA LYS A 923 -10.28 -53.33 -5.92
C LYS A 923 -10.57 -52.09 -5.07
N LEU A 924 -11.43 -51.18 -5.53
CA LEU A 924 -11.82 -49.99 -4.76
C LEU A 924 -12.58 -50.35 -3.49
N LEU A 925 -13.51 -51.31 -3.57
CA LEU A 925 -14.23 -51.85 -2.40
C LEU A 925 -13.26 -52.51 -1.41
N ASP A 926 -12.40 -53.40 -1.89
CA ASP A 926 -11.44 -54.15 -1.07
C ASP A 926 -10.38 -53.21 -0.45
N GLY A 927 -10.05 -52.11 -1.14
CA GLY A 927 -9.16 -51.05 -0.68
C GLY A 927 -9.79 -50.09 0.34
N GLY A 928 -11.02 -50.32 0.78
CA GLY A 928 -11.67 -49.56 1.85
C GLY A 928 -12.23 -48.20 1.42
N MET A 929 -12.47 -47.97 0.13
CA MET A 929 -13.12 -46.74 -0.35
C MET A 929 -14.57 -46.67 0.16
N ASN A 930 -15.00 -45.47 0.59
CA ASN A 930 -16.39 -45.25 1.02
C ASN A 930 -17.36 -45.66 -0.11
N PRO A 931 -18.35 -46.55 0.13
CA PRO A 931 -19.31 -46.99 -0.89
C PRO A 931 -20.05 -45.88 -1.64
N LEU A 932 -20.25 -44.71 -1.02
CA LEU A 932 -20.83 -43.53 -1.67
C LEU A 932 -19.87 -42.87 -2.67
N ALA A 933 -18.56 -42.95 -2.43
CA ALA A 933 -17.53 -42.34 -3.25
C ALA A 933 -17.06 -43.23 -4.41
N ILE A 934 -17.44 -44.52 -4.41
CA ILE A 934 -17.11 -45.45 -5.48
C ILE A 934 -17.83 -45.05 -6.76
N PRO A 935 -17.10 -44.85 -7.88
CA PRO A 935 -17.71 -44.51 -9.16
C PRO A 935 -18.80 -45.51 -9.57
N SER A 936 -19.99 -45.02 -9.91
CA SER A 936 -21.10 -45.85 -10.37
C SER A 936 -20.81 -46.50 -11.72
N THR A 937 -19.97 -45.83 -12.53
CA THR A 937 -19.57 -46.29 -13.86
C THR A 937 -18.09 -45.99 -14.05
N ILE A 938 -17.34 -46.95 -14.59
CA ILE A 938 -15.94 -46.76 -14.98
C ILE A 938 -15.83 -46.99 -16.49
N ARG A 939 -15.20 -46.05 -17.20
CA ARG A 939 -15.04 -46.11 -18.66
C ARG A 939 -13.58 -45.93 -19.03
N SER A 940 -13.14 -46.78 -19.94
CA SER A 940 -11.79 -46.77 -20.51
C SER A 940 -11.75 -45.88 -21.75
N LEU A 941 -10.77 -44.98 -21.81
CA LEU A 941 -10.48 -44.09 -22.94
C LEU A 941 -9.04 -44.28 -23.42
N ALA A 942 -8.76 -43.92 -24.67
CA ALA A 942 -7.37 -43.92 -25.15
C ALA A 942 -6.52 -42.88 -24.37
N GLU A 943 -7.04 -41.66 -24.23
CA GLU A 943 -6.41 -40.57 -23.48
C GLU A 943 -7.48 -39.70 -22.80
N ILE A 944 -7.11 -39.02 -21.71
CA ILE A 944 -8.00 -38.07 -21.03
C ILE A 944 -7.95 -36.70 -21.75
N PRO A 945 -9.11 -36.06 -22.06
CA PRO A 945 -9.12 -34.73 -22.66
C PRO A 945 -8.37 -33.68 -21.83
N LYS A 946 -7.47 -32.91 -22.46
CA LYS A 946 -6.68 -31.82 -21.85
C LYS A 946 -6.79 -30.53 -22.64
N LEU A 947 -6.78 -29.39 -21.95
CA LEU A 947 -6.59 -28.05 -22.49
C LEU A 947 -5.11 -27.82 -22.81
N GLY A 948 -4.75 -26.94 -23.75
CA GLY A 948 -3.32 -26.70 -24.04
C GLY A 948 -2.56 -25.88 -23.00
N SER A 949 -3.18 -25.55 -21.86
CA SER A 949 -2.46 -25.20 -20.63
C SER A 949 -1.88 -26.41 -19.89
N GLY A 950 -2.17 -27.63 -20.34
CA GLY A 950 -1.82 -28.90 -19.69
C GLY A 950 -2.86 -29.42 -18.70
N LYS A 951 -3.94 -28.67 -18.43
CA LYS A 951 -5.00 -29.06 -17.47
C LYS A 951 -6.04 -29.99 -18.10
N THR A 952 -6.69 -30.83 -17.30
CA THR A 952 -7.85 -31.63 -17.73
C THR A 952 -8.98 -30.74 -18.26
N ASP A 953 -9.55 -31.11 -19.41
CA ASP A 953 -10.74 -30.47 -19.98
C ASP A 953 -12.01 -31.16 -19.45
N PHE A 954 -12.52 -30.67 -18.32
CA PHE A 954 -13.72 -31.23 -17.69
C PHE A 954 -14.99 -31.11 -18.54
N GLY A 955 -15.09 -30.09 -19.39
CA GLY A 955 -16.25 -29.90 -20.26
C GLY A 955 -16.31 -30.99 -21.33
N SER A 956 -15.17 -31.23 -21.99
CA SER A 956 -15.04 -32.33 -22.95
C SER A 956 -15.17 -33.69 -22.27
N ALA A 957 -14.55 -33.89 -21.10
CA ALA A 957 -14.68 -35.14 -20.34
C ALA A 957 -16.15 -35.45 -19.98
N ARG A 958 -16.93 -34.45 -19.55
CA ARG A 958 -18.36 -34.64 -19.25
C ARG A 958 -19.18 -34.97 -20.50
N LYS A 959 -18.90 -34.33 -21.64
CA LYS A 959 -19.54 -34.68 -22.92
C LYS A 959 -19.25 -36.13 -23.32
N VAL A 960 -17.99 -36.57 -23.17
CA VAL A 960 -17.60 -37.96 -23.42
C VAL A 960 -18.36 -38.91 -22.48
N ALA A 961 -18.45 -38.59 -21.20
CA ALA A 961 -19.20 -39.38 -20.23
C ALA A 961 -20.73 -39.41 -20.47
N LEU A 962 -21.30 -38.38 -21.13
CA LEU A 962 -22.71 -38.36 -21.53
C LEU A 962 -22.98 -39.14 -22.82
N SER A 963 -21.97 -39.27 -23.69
CA SER A 963 -22.07 -39.98 -24.97
C SER A 963 -21.82 -41.49 -24.87
N LEU A 964 -21.33 -41.97 -23.73
CA LEU A 964 -20.97 -43.36 -23.42
C LEU A 964 -21.89 -43.93 -22.34
#